data_AF-A0A845CD64-F1
#
_entry.id   AF-A0A845CD64-F1
#
_cell.length_a   1.000
_cell.length_b   1.000
_cell.length_c   1.000
_cell.angle_alpha   90.00
_cell.angle_beta   90.00
_cell.angle_gamma   90.00
#
_symmetry.space_group_name_H-M   'P 1'
#
loop_
_entity.id
_entity.type
_entity.pdbx_description
1 polymer ?
#
loop_
_entity_poly.entity_id
_entity_poly.type
_entity_poly.pdbx_seq_one_letter_code
_entity_poly.pdbx_strand_id
1 'polypeptide(L)'
;MICGLKAPGAKLALRVRNPLTISAWLLAAGLVVMSFSPVSAHIVPPEELHPVAESYRRASFILNLNPVLWPQVWPDLKRIEEALKGVNSPGAKKFSEDLAIARRVAQPVARGDKKPDLVAARKNGSRLVFSLATRAVASLLIFHLDGIEAGLGRAEVKNRLNEARRIFQAFAETLPHLDPEAWKKIQIHWLEASSHLGAAGVMGIGARPMNLEKIRESTAFIRGYFHSNFSGFQAGKEHRLLPRPRASGTYIETTNVPWRLPPGSDINKQLPRPRQILGMAERGANEGETFLIALGDMVFDSSEIFGEPALSLGVSCNTCHNKGVTNPKLFIPGLSSEKGGMDVSNSFFAGHANNGLHDPLDTPDLRGIRFTAPYGRNGRFASLREFVRNVIVNEFNGPEPDPMVMDGMIAYMNEFEFLPNPKLKKSGGLNPGKVSEAALRGERIFYRKFPQMMGGMSCASCHIPNANFVDHKRHNIGSTGGENQPFHVGGLDTPTLLSSKFTAPYFHDGSLPTLRAVSEWFNRQFKLGLSREDIDDLTVYVEAVGDGVQGIEDTVYTLEAELEEFQFFLSTYERLKQRKKKELITVLLKTVAREMQAHKWDVQDKENLPILNEMEEKLSEALRAHLASDVKLTDQKIAAYSALYQKNQDKLK
;
A
#
# COMPACT_ATOMS: atom_id res chain seq x y z
N MET A 1 -18.04 -10.26 -64.42
CA MET A 1 -17.82 -9.33 -65.54
C MET A 1 -16.66 -8.42 -65.14
N ILE A 2 -15.44 -8.72 -65.57
CA ILE A 2 -14.78 -8.23 -66.80
C ILE A 2 -14.26 -6.79 -66.66
N CYS A 3 -12.92 -6.67 -66.83
CA CYS A 3 -12.09 -5.52 -67.21
C CYS A 3 -11.97 -4.32 -66.23
N GLY A 4 -10.79 -3.75 -65.94
CA GLY A 4 -9.49 -3.74 -66.63
C GLY A 4 -9.28 -2.44 -67.43
N LEU A 5 -8.05 -1.87 -67.35
CA LEU A 5 -7.46 -0.67 -68.03
C LEU A 5 -7.18 0.48 -67.02
N LYS A 6 -6.03 1.19 -66.96
CA LYS A 6 -4.84 1.34 -67.82
C LYS A 6 -3.74 2.11 -67.03
N ALA A 7 -2.45 1.81 -67.28
CA ALA A 7 -1.27 2.62 -66.87
C ALA A 7 -0.93 3.70 -67.94
N PRO A 8 0.00 4.68 -67.72
CA PRO A 8 1.47 4.50 -67.95
C PRO A 8 2.40 5.34 -67.01
N GLY A 9 3.68 4.99 -66.73
CA GLY A 9 4.92 5.41 -67.44
C GLY A 9 5.30 6.91 -67.22
N ALA A 10 6.50 7.41 -66.86
CA ALA A 10 7.88 6.94 -67.00
C ALA A 10 8.89 7.77 -66.13
N LYS A 11 10.17 7.35 -66.18
CA LYS A 11 11.40 7.76 -65.46
C LYS A 11 11.86 9.23 -65.62
N LEU A 12 12.57 9.79 -64.62
CA LEU A 12 13.99 10.23 -64.76
C LEU A 12 14.66 10.66 -63.42
N ALA A 13 15.98 10.39 -63.38
CA ALA A 13 17.06 10.58 -62.40
C ALA A 13 17.17 11.90 -61.60
N LEU A 14 17.81 11.83 -60.40
CA LEU A 14 19.03 12.60 -60.08
C LEU A 14 19.71 12.23 -58.73
N ARG A 15 21.01 11.97 -58.84
CA ARG A 15 22.16 12.25 -57.93
C ARG A 15 22.32 11.57 -56.56
N VAL A 16 23.39 10.76 -56.51
CA VAL A 16 24.21 10.41 -55.35
C VAL A 16 25.22 11.54 -55.05
N ARG A 17 25.36 11.91 -53.77
CA ARG A 17 26.63 12.31 -53.10
C ARG A 17 26.42 12.47 -51.58
N ASN A 18 26.58 11.36 -50.84
CA ASN A 18 27.37 11.14 -49.61
C ASN A 18 27.28 12.10 -48.38
N PRO A 19 27.78 11.69 -47.20
CA PRO A 19 26.97 11.27 -46.05
C PRO A 19 27.16 12.16 -44.81
N LEU A 20 26.22 12.18 -43.87
CA LEU A 20 26.41 12.51 -42.44
C LEU A 20 25.04 12.58 -41.76
N THR A 21 24.60 11.47 -41.14
CA THR A 21 23.55 11.48 -40.12
C THR A 21 23.89 10.44 -39.05
N ILE A 22 24.91 10.76 -38.24
CA ILE A 22 25.04 10.26 -36.88
C ILE A 22 24.46 11.36 -35.98
N SER A 23 23.22 11.21 -35.55
CA SER A 23 22.65 11.99 -34.43
C SER A 23 21.21 11.55 -34.10
N ALA A 24 21.10 10.39 -33.47
CA ALA A 24 19.99 10.07 -32.57
C ALA A 24 20.56 9.10 -31.54
N TRP A 25 20.27 9.30 -30.24
CA TRP A 25 20.85 8.62 -29.07
C TRP A 25 22.11 9.24 -28.46
N LEU A 26 22.07 10.53 -28.12
CA LEU A 26 22.91 11.13 -27.07
C LEU A 26 22.22 12.42 -26.62
N LEU A 27 21.32 12.32 -25.62
CA LEU A 27 20.82 13.43 -24.77
C LEU A 27 19.85 12.85 -23.71
N ALA A 28 20.36 11.97 -22.85
CA ALA A 28 19.65 11.52 -21.63
C ALA A 28 20.62 11.30 -20.46
N ALA A 29 21.71 12.05 -20.42
CA ALA A 29 22.63 12.05 -19.29
C ALA A 29 23.19 13.47 -19.13
N GLY A 30 22.84 14.13 -18.02
CA GLY A 30 23.48 15.38 -17.62
C GLY A 30 22.56 16.59 -17.47
N LEU A 31 21.59 16.49 -16.54
CA LEU A 31 21.09 17.64 -15.77
C LEU A 31 20.33 17.09 -14.56
N VAL A 32 21.09 16.64 -13.55
CA VAL A 32 20.53 16.38 -12.22
C VAL A 32 20.38 17.75 -11.55
N VAL A 33 19.25 18.41 -11.85
CA VAL A 33 18.64 19.29 -10.87
C VAL A 33 18.32 18.39 -9.66
N MET A 34 18.66 18.84 -8.45
CA MET A 34 18.22 18.21 -7.21
C MET A 34 16.69 18.29 -7.13
N SER A 35 16.01 17.41 -7.85
CA SER A 35 14.61 17.10 -7.66
C SER A 35 14.57 16.09 -6.52
N PHE A 36 14.02 16.51 -5.38
CA PHE A 36 13.55 15.60 -4.34
C PHE A 36 12.89 14.41 -5.01
N SER A 37 13.41 13.19 -4.80
CA SER A 37 12.75 11.99 -5.33
C SER A 37 11.33 11.96 -4.76
N PRO A 38 10.28 12.09 -5.58
CA PRO A 38 8.93 11.92 -5.08
C PRO A 38 8.80 10.46 -4.64
N VAL A 39 8.23 10.29 -3.45
CA VAL A 39 7.83 9.00 -2.91
C VAL A 39 6.95 8.29 -3.94
N SER A 40 7.31 7.04 -4.27
CA SER A 40 6.54 6.19 -5.18
C SER A 40 5.18 5.82 -4.57
N ALA A 41 4.11 6.09 -5.32
CA ALA A 41 2.69 5.81 -5.05
C ALA A 41 1.99 5.72 -6.43
N HIS A 42 1.05 4.84 -6.81
CA HIS A 42 0.40 3.67 -6.18
C HIS A 42 -0.23 2.74 -7.25
N ILE A 43 0.50 2.40 -8.32
CA ILE A 43 0.42 1.10 -9.00
C ILE A 43 1.85 0.67 -9.33
N VAL A 44 2.54 0.13 -8.33
CA VAL A 44 3.85 -0.50 -8.55
C VAL A 44 3.58 -1.98 -8.84
N PRO A 45 3.71 -2.48 -10.09
CA PRO A 45 3.89 -3.91 -10.25
C PRO A 45 5.04 -4.32 -9.33
N PRO A 46 4.89 -5.38 -8.51
CA PRO A 46 5.83 -5.66 -7.44
C PRO A 46 7.25 -5.63 -8.01
N GLU A 47 8.11 -4.80 -7.41
CA GLU A 47 9.50 -4.69 -7.82
C GLU A 47 10.07 -6.12 -7.91
N GLU A 48 10.48 -6.56 -9.10
CA GLU A 48 11.03 -7.90 -9.32
C GLU A 48 12.44 -7.98 -8.73
N LEU A 49 12.49 -8.00 -7.41
CA LEU A 49 13.71 -8.16 -6.65
C LEU A 49 14.27 -9.57 -6.81
N HIS A 50 15.58 -9.68 -6.68
CA HIS A 50 16.17 -10.99 -6.49
C HIS A 50 15.61 -11.62 -5.20
N PRO A 51 15.30 -12.94 -5.17
CA PRO A 51 14.66 -13.57 -4.01
C PRO A 51 15.37 -13.34 -2.67
N VAL A 52 16.72 -13.22 -2.68
CA VAL A 52 17.51 -12.87 -1.48
C VAL A 52 17.24 -11.43 -1.02
N ALA A 53 17.20 -10.47 -1.94
CA ALA A 53 16.94 -9.07 -1.61
C ALA A 53 15.51 -8.87 -1.12
N GLU A 54 14.56 -9.57 -1.77
CA GLU A 54 13.16 -9.61 -1.34
C GLU A 54 13.01 -10.15 0.08
N SER A 55 13.59 -11.33 0.33
CA SER A 55 13.55 -12.00 1.64
C SER A 55 14.23 -11.16 2.72
N TYR A 56 15.36 -10.52 2.40
CA TYR A 56 16.06 -9.64 3.33
C TYR A 56 15.23 -8.40 3.70
N ARG A 57 14.64 -7.71 2.71
CA ARG A 57 13.83 -6.49 2.97
C ARG A 57 12.58 -6.83 3.78
N ARG A 58 11.89 -7.92 3.45
CA ARG A 58 10.71 -8.39 4.22
C ARG A 58 11.07 -8.82 5.65
N ALA A 59 12.10 -9.67 5.82
CA ALA A 59 12.56 -10.06 7.15
C ALA A 59 12.99 -8.84 7.99
N SER A 60 13.75 -7.91 7.39
CA SER A 60 14.22 -6.69 8.06
C SER A 60 13.07 -5.81 8.53
N PHE A 61 12.01 -5.70 7.73
CA PHE A 61 10.79 -5.00 8.12
C PHE A 61 10.12 -5.66 9.32
N ILE A 62 9.85 -6.97 9.25
CA ILE A 62 9.14 -7.71 10.32
C ILE A 62 9.94 -7.71 11.63
N LEU A 63 11.26 -7.72 11.57
CA LEU A 63 12.15 -7.61 12.74
C LEU A 63 12.07 -6.26 13.46
N ASN A 64 11.57 -5.21 12.79
CA ASN A 64 11.31 -3.89 13.37
C ASN A 64 9.91 -3.77 14.00
N LEU A 65 9.04 -4.78 13.83
CA LEU A 65 7.70 -4.80 14.42
C LEU A 65 7.74 -5.29 15.87
N ASN A 66 6.70 -4.96 16.63
CA ASN A 66 6.47 -5.51 17.95
C ASN A 66 4.98 -5.89 18.09
N PRO A 67 4.65 -7.18 18.30
CA PRO A 67 5.57 -8.32 18.35
C PRO A 67 6.21 -8.63 16.99
N VAL A 68 7.38 -9.28 17.02
CA VAL A 68 7.98 -9.84 15.80
C VAL A 68 7.25 -11.13 15.42
N LEU A 69 6.79 -11.23 14.17
CA LEU A 69 6.16 -12.44 13.65
C LEU A 69 7.20 -13.43 13.14
N TRP A 70 7.87 -14.11 14.08
CA TRP A 70 8.89 -15.11 13.77
C TRP A 70 8.52 -16.16 12.72
N PRO A 71 7.28 -16.71 12.69
CA PRO A 71 6.86 -17.63 11.63
C PRO A 71 6.96 -17.06 10.21
N GLN A 72 6.85 -15.73 10.05
CA GLN A 72 7.04 -15.06 8.76
C GLN A 72 8.52 -14.75 8.49
N VAL A 73 9.36 -14.56 9.52
CA VAL A 73 10.80 -14.29 9.38
C VAL A 73 11.58 -15.54 8.96
N TRP A 74 11.26 -16.71 9.52
CA TRP A 74 12.07 -17.93 9.30
C TRP A 74 12.13 -18.43 7.86
N PRO A 75 11.02 -18.43 7.08
CA PRO A 75 11.07 -18.78 5.66
C PRO A 75 12.01 -17.88 4.85
N ASP A 76 12.02 -16.57 5.13
CA ASP A 76 12.90 -15.63 4.45
C ASP A 76 14.38 -15.88 4.76
N LEU A 77 14.72 -16.15 6.02
CA LEU A 77 16.09 -16.50 6.38
C LEU A 77 16.53 -17.84 5.78
N LYS A 78 15.60 -18.81 5.65
CA LYS A 78 15.88 -20.09 4.99
C LYS A 78 16.22 -19.89 3.51
N ARG A 79 15.52 -19.00 2.80
CA ARG A 79 15.85 -18.66 1.40
C ARG A 79 17.25 -18.05 1.28
N ILE A 80 17.64 -17.19 2.21
CA ILE A 80 19.01 -16.62 2.26
C ILE A 80 20.04 -17.74 2.53
N GLU A 81 19.75 -18.66 3.44
CA GLU A 81 20.61 -19.82 3.74
C GLU A 81 20.76 -20.74 2.51
N GLU A 82 19.67 -21.01 1.78
CA GLU A 82 19.68 -21.83 0.56
C GLU A 82 20.51 -21.17 -0.55
N ALA A 83 20.38 -19.86 -0.74
CA ALA A 83 21.23 -19.11 -1.66
C ALA A 83 22.71 -19.21 -1.26
N LEU A 84 23.03 -19.08 0.05
CA LEU A 84 24.39 -19.27 0.55
C LEU A 84 24.91 -20.68 0.32
N LYS A 85 24.10 -21.73 0.49
CA LYS A 85 24.53 -23.12 0.22
C LYS A 85 25.00 -23.30 -1.21
N GLY A 86 24.30 -22.69 -2.16
CA GLY A 86 24.61 -22.78 -3.59
C GLY A 86 25.95 -22.14 -3.98
N VAL A 87 26.50 -21.25 -3.16
CA VAL A 87 27.71 -20.47 -3.53
C VAL A 87 28.83 -20.49 -2.49
N ASN A 88 28.51 -20.60 -1.20
CA ASN A 88 29.44 -20.61 -0.07
C ASN A 88 28.95 -21.59 1.02
N SER A 89 29.16 -22.89 0.78
CA SER A 89 28.73 -23.96 1.71
C SER A 89 29.26 -23.79 3.15
N PRO A 90 30.54 -23.45 3.40
CA PRO A 90 31.01 -23.17 4.77
C PRO A 90 30.30 -21.98 5.43
N GLY A 91 30.10 -20.90 4.68
CA GLY A 91 29.36 -19.72 5.16
C GLY A 91 27.90 -20.03 5.49
N ALA A 92 27.24 -20.85 4.65
CA ALA A 92 25.89 -21.33 4.91
C ALA A 92 25.79 -22.18 6.19
N LYS A 93 26.77 -23.08 6.42
CA LYS A 93 26.82 -23.89 7.65
C LYS A 93 26.91 -23.00 8.89
N LYS A 94 27.84 -22.04 8.89
CA LYS A 94 28.00 -21.08 9.98
C LYS A 94 26.73 -20.25 10.21
N PHE A 95 26.11 -19.75 9.14
CA PHE A 95 24.86 -19.00 9.22
C PHE A 95 23.74 -19.84 9.84
N SER A 96 23.62 -21.12 9.47
CA SER A 96 22.65 -22.06 10.02
C SER A 96 22.86 -22.30 11.53
N GLU A 97 24.11 -22.50 11.96
CA GLU A 97 24.48 -22.65 13.37
C GLU A 97 24.13 -21.40 14.19
N ASP A 98 24.49 -20.22 13.69
CA ASP A 98 24.18 -18.94 14.33
C ASP A 98 22.65 -18.69 14.40
N LEU A 99 21.90 -19.04 13.35
CA LEU A 99 20.44 -18.95 13.36
C LEU A 99 19.79 -19.91 14.35
N ALA A 100 20.35 -21.10 14.55
CA ALA A 100 19.87 -22.03 15.58
C ALA A 100 20.03 -21.45 16.99
N ILE A 101 21.13 -20.73 17.25
CA ILE A 101 21.31 -19.96 18.49
C ILE A 101 20.27 -18.84 18.58
N ALA A 102 20.10 -18.07 17.50
CA ALA A 102 19.16 -16.96 17.43
C ALA A 102 17.71 -17.42 17.71
N ARG A 103 17.30 -18.57 17.17
CA ARG A 103 15.97 -19.16 17.41
C ARG A 103 15.72 -19.49 18.89
N ARG A 104 16.74 -19.90 19.65
CA ARG A 104 16.61 -20.18 21.09
C ARG A 104 16.39 -18.90 21.88
N VAL A 105 17.09 -17.81 21.53
CA VAL A 105 16.95 -16.51 22.22
C VAL A 105 15.73 -15.70 21.75
N ALA A 106 15.20 -16.03 20.56
CA ALA A 106 14.04 -15.39 19.94
C ALA A 106 12.69 -16.07 20.26
N GLN A 107 12.66 -17.14 21.07
CA GLN A 107 11.43 -17.88 21.32
C GLN A 107 10.33 -16.99 21.95
N PRO A 108 9.06 -17.18 21.55
CA PRO A 108 7.95 -16.49 22.16
C PRO A 108 7.83 -16.88 23.64
N VAL A 109 7.67 -15.89 24.51
CA VAL A 109 7.34 -16.11 25.92
C VAL A 109 5.82 -16.12 26.05
N ALA A 110 5.28 -16.98 26.92
CA ALA A 110 3.86 -17.07 27.23
C ALA A 110 3.26 -15.70 27.63
N ARG A 111 1.97 -15.51 27.35
CA ARG A 111 1.24 -14.25 27.55
C ARG A 111 1.13 -13.91 29.04
N GLY A 112 1.32 -12.64 29.40
CA GLY A 112 1.18 -12.13 30.78
C GLY A 112 2.49 -11.72 31.46
N ASP A 113 3.64 -12.14 30.94
CA ASP A 113 4.93 -11.73 31.51
C ASP A 113 5.32 -10.31 31.05
N LYS A 114 4.95 -9.30 31.86
CA LYS A 114 5.37 -7.89 31.70
C LYS A 114 6.80 -7.61 32.19
N LYS A 115 7.64 -8.65 32.32
CA LYS A 115 8.99 -8.49 32.88
C LYS A 115 9.87 -7.69 31.91
N PRO A 116 10.48 -6.56 32.34
CA PRO A 116 11.35 -5.72 31.49
C PRO A 116 12.45 -6.49 30.76
N ASP A 117 12.97 -7.56 31.38
CA ASP A 117 13.99 -8.46 30.84
C ASP A 117 13.57 -9.12 29.52
N LEU A 118 12.27 -9.33 29.31
CA LEU A 118 11.74 -10.03 28.13
C LEU A 118 11.60 -9.12 26.91
N VAL A 119 11.25 -7.85 27.10
CA VAL A 119 11.24 -6.86 26.01
C VAL A 119 12.68 -6.61 25.53
N ALA A 120 13.63 -6.56 26.46
CA ALA A 120 15.05 -6.49 26.15
C ALA A 120 15.52 -7.75 25.39
N ALA A 121 15.11 -8.95 25.82
CA ALA A 121 15.41 -10.20 25.13
C ALA A 121 14.86 -10.22 23.69
N ARG A 122 13.61 -9.80 23.48
CA ARG A 122 13.00 -9.69 22.13
C ARG A 122 13.81 -8.78 21.21
N LYS A 123 14.14 -7.57 21.67
CA LYS A 123 14.94 -6.60 20.90
C LYS A 123 16.35 -7.14 20.58
N ASN A 124 16.96 -7.85 21.51
CA ASN A 124 18.27 -8.48 21.31
C ASN A 124 18.20 -9.62 20.28
N GLY A 125 17.14 -10.44 20.33
CA GLY A 125 16.86 -11.46 19.31
C GLY A 125 16.73 -10.85 17.91
N SER A 126 15.92 -9.78 17.77
CA SER A 126 15.77 -9.08 16.48
C SER A 126 17.09 -8.53 15.95
N ARG A 127 17.89 -7.89 16.82
CA ARG A 127 19.21 -7.36 16.46
C ARG A 127 20.17 -8.45 16.01
N LEU A 128 20.20 -9.59 16.70
CA LEU A 128 21.05 -10.72 16.35
C LEU A 128 20.66 -11.28 14.97
N VAL A 129 19.37 -11.56 14.77
CA VAL A 129 18.86 -12.10 13.49
C VAL A 129 19.10 -11.12 12.35
N PHE A 130 18.83 -9.83 12.55
CA PHE A 130 19.11 -8.79 11.56
C PHE A 130 20.61 -8.75 11.21
N SER A 131 21.48 -8.78 12.23
CA SER A 131 22.94 -8.77 12.02
C SER A 131 23.44 -9.98 11.23
N LEU A 132 22.85 -11.15 11.49
CA LEU A 132 23.16 -12.38 10.75
C LEU A 132 22.71 -12.26 9.29
N ALA A 133 21.48 -11.82 9.05
CA ALA A 133 20.94 -11.66 7.71
C ALA A 133 21.76 -10.64 6.89
N THR A 134 22.11 -9.49 7.47
CA THR A 134 22.92 -8.46 6.79
C THR A 134 24.30 -9.01 6.39
N ARG A 135 24.99 -9.75 7.28
CA ARG A 135 26.27 -10.41 6.96
C ARG A 135 26.14 -11.44 5.85
N ALA A 136 25.10 -12.26 5.90
CA ALA A 136 24.82 -13.30 4.91
C ALA A 136 24.61 -12.72 3.51
N VAL A 137 23.75 -11.69 3.40
CA VAL A 137 23.46 -11.03 2.11
C VAL A 137 24.69 -10.30 1.57
N ALA A 138 25.46 -9.62 2.42
CA ALA A 138 26.73 -9.01 2.01
C ALA A 138 27.73 -10.07 1.51
N SER A 139 27.81 -11.23 2.16
CA SER A 139 28.69 -12.33 1.75
C SER A 139 28.30 -12.91 0.38
N LEU A 140 27.01 -13.01 0.08
CA LEU A 140 26.52 -13.43 -1.24
C LEU A 140 26.95 -12.45 -2.34
N LEU A 141 26.76 -11.15 -2.10
CA LEU A 141 27.19 -10.09 -3.02
C LEU A 141 28.70 -10.17 -3.28
N ILE A 142 29.50 -10.23 -2.21
CA ILE A 142 30.97 -10.30 -2.27
C ILE A 142 31.39 -11.54 -3.06
N PHE A 143 30.79 -12.70 -2.80
CA PHE A 143 31.10 -13.94 -3.51
C PHE A 143 30.94 -13.81 -5.03
N HIS A 144 29.84 -13.23 -5.50
CA HIS A 144 29.62 -13.07 -6.94
C HIS A 144 30.64 -12.13 -7.58
N LEU A 145 31.05 -11.07 -6.88
CA LEU A 145 32.10 -10.15 -7.35
C LEU A 145 33.49 -10.80 -7.34
N ASP A 146 33.83 -11.56 -6.29
CA ASP A 146 35.11 -12.27 -6.20
C ASP A 146 35.25 -13.34 -7.28
N GLY A 147 34.14 -13.99 -7.65
CA GLY A 147 34.13 -14.96 -8.74
C GLY A 147 34.35 -14.36 -10.13
N ILE A 148 34.53 -13.04 -10.30
CA ILE A 148 34.92 -12.43 -11.58
C ILE A 148 36.44 -12.56 -11.77
N GLU A 149 36.88 -13.77 -12.09
CA GLU A 149 38.28 -14.14 -12.23
C GLU A 149 38.73 -14.24 -13.70
N ALA A 150 40.06 -14.29 -13.90
CA ALA A 150 40.64 -14.47 -15.23
C ALA A 150 40.20 -15.79 -15.87
N GLY A 151 39.95 -15.79 -17.18
CA GLY A 151 39.55 -16.99 -17.94
C GLY A 151 38.03 -17.20 -18.08
N LEU A 152 37.19 -16.41 -17.42
CA LEU A 152 35.74 -16.48 -17.59
C LEU A 152 35.27 -15.91 -18.93
N GLY A 153 34.30 -16.59 -19.55
CA GLY A 153 33.60 -16.10 -20.73
C GLY A 153 32.65 -14.93 -20.40
N ARG A 154 32.36 -14.09 -21.41
CA ARG A 154 31.49 -12.90 -21.26
C ARG A 154 30.14 -13.21 -20.61
N ALA A 155 29.50 -14.32 -21.00
CA ALA A 155 28.18 -14.69 -20.48
C ALA A 155 28.23 -14.95 -18.97
N GLU A 156 29.28 -15.61 -18.48
CA GLU A 156 29.43 -15.91 -17.06
C GLU A 156 29.77 -14.66 -16.24
N VAL A 157 30.66 -13.80 -16.75
CA VAL A 157 30.95 -12.49 -16.12
C VAL A 157 29.69 -11.63 -16.03
N LYS A 158 28.90 -11.58 -17.12
CA LYS A 158 27.61 -10.88 -17.13
C LYS A 158 26.65 -11.44 -16.07
N ASN A 159 26.53 -12.76 -15.97
CA ASN A 159 25.66 -13.39 -14.97
C ASN A 159 26.10 -13.05 -13.55
N ARG A 160 27.39 -13.17 -13.23
CA ARG A 160 27.93 -12.81 -11.90
C ARG A 160 27.69 -11.34 -11.55
N LEU A 161 27.92 -10.43 -12.50
CA LEU A 161 27.68 -9.01 -12.31
C LEU A 161 26.19 -8.71 -12.08
N ASN A 162 25.31 -9.35 -12.86
CA ASN A 162 23.87 -9.22 -12.71
C ASN A 162 23.39 -9.74 -11.36
N GLU A 163 23.83 -10.93 -10.93
CA GLU A 163 23.47 -11.49 -9.63
C GLU A 163 23.91 -10.58 -8.48
N ALA A 164 25.18 -10.14 -8.48
CA ALA A 164 25.68 -9.21 -7.47
C ALA A 164 24.88 -7.90 -7.44
N ARG A 165 24.54 -7.34 -8.61
CA ARG A 165 23.76 -6.09 -8.71
C ARG A 165 22.31 -6.26 -8.24
N ARG A 166 21.68 -7.41 -8.48
CA ARG A 166 20.32 -7.65 -8.01
C ARG A 166 20.26 -7.94 -6.51
N ILE A 167 21.27 -8.63 -5.95
CA ILE A 167 21.42 -8.82 -4.50
C ILE A 167 21.68 -7.48 -3.80
N PHE A 168 22.47 -6.59 -4.42
CA PHE A 168 22.73 -5.24 -3.90
C PHE A 168 21.46 -4.42 -3.64
N GLN A 169 20.36 -4.69 -4.34
CA GLN A 169 19.06 -4.03 -4.09
C GLN A 169 18.53 -4.23 -2.66
N ALA A 170 19.04 -5.23 -1.93
CA ALA A 170 18.80 -5.39 -0.50
C ALA A 170 19.18 -4.16 0.35
N PHE A 171 20.12 -3.34 -0.13
CA PHE A 171 20.65 -2.16 0.57
C PHE A 171 20.26 -0.82 -0.09
N ALA A 172 19.59 -0.88 -1.23
CA ALA A 172 19.31 0.28 -2.07
C ALA A 172 18.31 1.26 -1.43
N GLU A 173 17.48 0.81 -0.49
CA GLU A 173 16.55 1.69 0.23
C GLU A 173 17.23 2.56 1.29
N THR A 174 18.39 2.13 1.80
CA THR A 174 19.00 2.74 2.99
C THR A 174 20.29 3.45 2.67
N LEU A 175 21.14 2.89 1.80
CA LEU A 175 22.45 3.47 1.48
C LEU A 175 22.40 4.87 0.86
N PRO A 176 21.45 5.23 -0.04
CA PRO A 176 21.37 6.59 -0.57
C PRO A 176 21.20 7.66 0.51
N HIS A 177 20.63 7.28 1.65
CA HIS A 177 20.38 8.18 2.78
C HIS A 177 21.52 8.13 3.81
N LEU A 178 22.01 6.93 4.12
CA LEU A 178 23.02 6.69 5.15
C LEU A 178 24.43 7.03 4.67
N ASP A 179 24.70 6.92 3.38
CA ASP A 179 26.03 7.15 2.80
C ASP A 179 25.91 7.58 1.31
N PRO A 180 25.35 8.79 1.05
CA PRO A 180 25.06 9.26 -0.31
C PRO A 180 26.31 9.35 -1.21
N GLU A 181 27.45 9.71 -0.63
CA GLU A 181 28.71 9.82 -1.35
C GLU A 181 29.25 8.46 -1.80
N ALA A 182 29.28 7.45 -0.92
CA ALA A 182 29.66 6.11 -1.32
C ALA A 182 28.63 5.50 -2.27
N TRP A 183 27.33 5.73 -2.04
CA TRP A 183 26.26 5.29 -2.93
C TRP A 183 26.50 5.76 -4.37
N LYS A 184 26.77 7.06 -4.57
CA LYS A 184 27.07 7.63 -5.89
C LYS A 184 28.28 6.95 -6.55
N LYS A 185 29.37 6.73 -5.79
CA LYS A 185 30.57 6.03 -6.30
C LYS A 185 30.26 4.58 -6.68
N ILE A 186 29.50 3.86 -5.86
CA ILE A 186 29.05 2.49 -6.16
C ILE A 186 28.26 2.46 -7.46
N GLN A 187 27.33 3.40 -7.68
CA GLN A 187 26.56 3.46 -8.94
C GLN A 187 27.45 3.70 -10.16
N ILE A 188 28.45 4.59 -10.05
CA ILE A 188 29.43 4.84 -11.13
C ILE A 188 30.20 3.55 -11.43
N HIS A 189 30.70 2.85 -10.42
CA HIS A 189 31.44 1.60 -10.63
C HIS A 189 30.58 0.46 -11.20
N TRP A 190 29.30 0.36 -10.85
CA TRP A 190 28.37 -0.56 -11.51
C TRP A 190 28.23 -0.25 -13.00
N LEU A 191 28.13 1.03 -13.36
CA LEU A 191 28.02 1.49 -14.74
C LEU A 191 29.30 1.23 -15.53
N GLU A 192 30.47 1.52 -14.96
CA GLU A 192 31.78 1.24 -15.56
C GLU A 192 31.96 -0.25 -15.82
N ALA A 193 31.73 -1.09 -14.80
CA ALA A 193 31.82 -2.55 -14.94
C ALA A 193 30.88 -3.07 -16.04
N SER A 194 29.64 -2.56 -16.08
CA SER A 194 28.68 -2.96 -17.12
C SER A 194 29.12 -2.50 -18.52
N SER A 195 29.71 -1.31 -18.64
CA SER A 195 30.18 -0.75 -19.92
C SER A 195 31.36 -1.54 -20.48
N HIS A 196 32.18 -2.13 -19.61
CA HIS A 196 33.33 -2.96 -19.99
C HIS A 196 33.00 -4.43 -20.31
N LEU A 197 31.74 -4.88 -20.17
CA LEU A 197 31.29 -6.19 -20.67
C LEU A 197 31.43 -6.32 -22.20
N GLY A 198 31.45 -5.19 -22.90
CA GLY A 198 31.49 -5.14 -24.36
C GLY A 198 30.18 -5.61 -25.00
N ALA A 199 30.22 -5.90 -26.30
CA ALA A 199 29.08 -6.36 -27.08
C ALA A 199 29.49 -7.48 -28.03
N ALA A 200 28.60 -8.46 -28.24
CA ALA A 200 28.83 -9.51 -29.24
C ALA A 200 28.66 -9.02 -30.69
N GLY A 201 27.95 -7.90 -30.87
CA GLY A 201 27.51 -7.46 -32.20
C GLY A 201 26.42 -8.37 -32.77
N VAL A 202 25.80 -7.97 -33.87
CA VAL A 202 24.88 -8.83 -34.64
C VAL A 202 25.72 -9.51 -35.71
N MET A 203 25.84 -10.84 -35.64
CA MET A 203 26.74 -11.61 -36.52
C MET A 203 28.19 -11.07 -36.51
N GLY A 204 28.66 -10.59 -35.35
CA GLY A 204 30.01 -10.03 -35.17
C GLY A 204 30.17 -8.57 -35.62
N ILE A 205 29.20 -7.98 -36.32
CA ILE A 205 29.24 -6.57 -36.71
C ILE A 205 28.92 -5.70 -35.49
N GLY A 206 29.81 -4.74 -35.19
CA GLY A 206 29.72 -3.88 -34.01
C GLY A 206 30.14 -4.55 -32.69
N ALA A 207 30.85 -5.68 -32.77
CA ALA A 207 31.40 -6.35 -31.60
C ALA A 207 32.40 -5.45 -30.86
N ARG A 208 32.25 -5.36 -29.54
CA ARG A 208 33.18 -4.67 -28.64
C ARG A 208 33.76 -5.70 -27.68
N PRO A 209 35.10 -5.84 -27.58
CA PRO A 209 35.70 -6.82 -26.68
C PRO A 209 35.34 -6.52 -25.23
N MET A 210 35.22 -7.58 -24.43
CA MET A 210 35.09 -7.44 -22.98
C MET A 210 36.46 -7.03 -22.41
N ASN A 211 36.50 -6.04 -21.51
CA ASN A 211 37.70 -5.69 -20.77
C ASN A 211 37.57 -6.18 -19.32
N LEU A 212 38.03 -7.39 -19.06
CA LEU A 212 37.90 -8.03 -17.75
C LEU A 212 38.72 -7.33 -16.67
N GLU A 213 39.89 -6.80 -17.01
CA GLU A 213 40.73 -6.04 -16.08
C GLU A 213 39.98 -4.82 -15.54
N LYS A 214 39.38 -4.01 -16.42
CA LYS A 214 38.58 -2.85 -16.03
C LYS A 214 37.32 -3.23 -15.25
N ILE A 215 36.66 -4.34 -15.58
CA ILE A 215 35.53 -4.86 -14.78
C ILE A 215 35.99 -5.17 -13.35
N ARG A 216 37.14 -5.83 -13.19
CA ARG A 216 37.69 -6.19 -11.87
C ARG A 216 38.12 -4.96 -11.08
N GLU A 217 38.74 -3.99 -11.72
CA GLU A 217 39.08 -2.69 -11.11
C GLU A 217 37.83 -1.98 -10.59
N SER A 218 36.79 -1.83 -11.41
CA SER A 218 35.54 -1.16 -10.99
C SER A 218 34.81 -1.93 -9.89
N THR A 219 34.74 -3.26 -9.96
CA THR A 219 34.05 -4.07 -8.94
C THR A 219 34.82 -4.18 -7.62
N ALA A 220 36.15 -3.97 -7.62
CA ALA A 220 36.96 -4.00 -6.41
C ALA A 220 36.55 -2.95 -5.37
N PHE A 221 36.13 -1.76 -5.81
CA PHE A 221 35.61 -0.72 -4.92
C PHE A 221 34.34 -1.18 -4.19
N ILE A 222 33.38 -1.72 -4.95
CA ILE A 222 32.09 -2.18 -4.41
C ILE A 222 32.32 -3.30 -3.41
N ARG A 223 33.13 -4.30 -3.79
CA ARG A 223 33.53 -5.39 -2.89
C ARG A 223 34.19 -4.85 -1.62
N GLY A 224 35.16 -3.95 -1.74
CA GLY A 224 35.87 -3.37 -0.60
C GLY A 224 34.93 -2.64 0.35
N TYR A 225 33.98 -1.87 -0.18
CA TYR A 225 32.95 -1.20 0.61
C TYR A 225 32.11 -2.18 1.43
N PHE A 226 31.59 -3.25 0.80
CA PHE A 226 30.77 -4.25 1.47
C PHE A 226 31.57 -5.08 2.47
N HIS A 227 32.82 -5.40 2.15
CA HIS A 227 33.70 -6.12 3.06
C HIS A 227 33.93 -5.32 4.36
N SER A 228 34.30 -4.04 4.23
CA SER A 228 34.60 -3.18 5.38
C SER A 228 33.38 -2.86 6.23
N ASN A 229 32.20 -2.67 5.61
CA ASN A 229 31.01 -2.23 6.32
C ASN A 229 30.10 -3.36 6.79
N PHE A 230 30.07 -4.49 6.08
CA PHE A 230 29.01 -5.48 6.26
C PHE A 230 29.46 -6.91 6.57
N SER A 231 30.71 -7.31 6.30
CA SER A 231 31.18 -8.67 6.67
C SER A 231 31.18 -8.92 8.18
N GLY A 232 31.51 -7.89 8.96
CA GLY A 232 31.49 -7.91 10.43
C GLY A 232 30.26 -7.24 11.05
N PHE A 233 29.21 -7.01 10.29
CA PHE A 233 28.10 -6.15 10.71
C PHE A 233 27.45 -6.59 12.03
N GLN A 234 27.22 -5.59 12.89
CA GLN A 234 26.43 -5.71 14.10
C GLN A 234 25.42 -4.56 14.18
N ALA A 235 24.16 -4.91 14.41
CA ALA A 235 23.09 -3.97 14.64
C ALA A 235 23.34 -3.22 15.96
N GLY A 236 23.13 -1.90 15.95
CA GLY A 236 23.27 -1.09 17.15
C GLY A 236 22.02 -1.12 18.04
N LYS A 237 21.98 -0.23 19.03
CA LYS A 237 20.87 -0.12 19.98
C LYS A 237 19.74 0.79 19.49
N GLU A 238 19.84 1.33 18.28
CA GLU A 238 18.84 2.24 17.70
C GLU A 238 17.45 1.60 17.66
N HIS A 239 16.43 2.46 17.63
CA HIS A 239 15.05 2.00 17.60
C HIS A 239 14.73 1.23 16.30
N ARG A 240 15.16 1.74 15.15
CA ARG A 240 14.97 1.13 13.83
C ARG A 240 16.25 0.43 13.34
N LEU A 241 16.14 -0.87 13.11
CA LEU A 241 17.17 -1.72 12.52
C LEU A 241 17.34 -1.37 11.04
N LEU A 242 18.52 -0.85 10.69
CA LEU A 242 18.95 -0.55 9.31
C LEU A 242 20.42 -0.97 9.14
N PRO A 243 20.85 -1.34 7.93
CA PRO A 243 22.22 -1.75 7.65
C PRO A 243 23.13 -0.51 7.57
N ARG A 244 23.50 0.04 8.74
CA ARG A 244 24.32 1.25 8.87
C ARG A 244 25.80 0.97 8.54
N PRO A 245 26.38 1.60 7.50
CA PRO A 245 27.77 1.40 7.10
C PRO A 245 28.74 2.20 8.00
N ARG A 246 28.80 1.87 9.30
CA ARG A 246 29.55 2.66 10.30
C ARG A 246 31.06 2.72 10.07
N ALA A 247 31.62 1.81 9.27
CA ALA A 247 33.04 1.82 8.93
C ALA A 247 33.35 2.77 7.75
N SER A 248 32.33 3.29 7.07
CA SER A 248 32.50 4.23 5.97
C SER A 248 32.85 5.62 6.51
N GLY A 249 33.89 6.24 5.94
CA GLY A 249 34.28 7.61 6.27
C GLY A 249 33.29 8.68 5.81
N THR A 250 32.27 8.31 5.01
CA THR A 250 31.21 9.20 4.51
C THR A 250 29.83 8.86 5.07
N TYR A 251 29.76 7.99 6.08
CA TYR A 251 28.53 7.64 6.77
C TYR A 251 27.93 8.84 7.53
N ILE A 252 26.62 9.04 7.37
CA ILE A 252 25.85 10.10 8.03
C ILE A 252 24.93 9.46 9.07
N GLU A 253 25.26 9.63 10.35
CA GLU A 253 24.52 9.00 11.46
C GLU A 253 23.14 9.61 11.69
N THR A 254 23.00 10.93 11.54
CA THR A 254 21.80 11.69 11.88
C THR A 254 20.77 11.74 10.74
N THR A 255 20.94 10.94 9.69
CA THR A 255 20.03 10.96 8.54
C THR A 255 18.66 10.35 8.89
N ASN A 256 17.58 10.95 8.37
CA ASN A 256 16.28 10.30 8.37
C ASN A 256 16.18 9.41 7.13
N VAL A 257 16.05 8.10 7.35
CA VAL A 257 15.78 7.15 6.26
C VAL A 257 14.28 7.01 6.11
N PRO A 258 13.69 7.32 4.94
CA PRO A 258 12.25 7.17 4.73
C PRO A 258 11.75 5.76 5.03
N TRP A 259 10.47 5.65 5.36
CA TRP A 259 9.83 4.35 5.50
C TRP A 259 9.48 3.79 4.13
N ARG A 260 9.54 2.47 4.05
CA ARG A 260 9.18 1.67 2.87
C ARG A 260 8.46 0.43 3.35
N LEU A 261 7.43 0.05 2.61
CA LEU A 261 6.71 -1.19 2.86
C LEU A 261 7.54 -2.39 2.38
N PRO A 262 7.42 -3.55 3.05
CA PRO A 262 8.15 -4.74 2.65
C PRO A 262 7.63 -5.28 1.31
N PRO A 263 8.47 -6.01 0.56
CA PRO A 263 8.02 -6.75 -0.61
C PRO A 263 6.85 -7.69 -0.29
N GLY A 264 5.85 -7.69 -1.16
CA GLY A 264 4.60 -8.41 -0.97
C GLY A 264 3.47 -7.58 -0.36
N SER A 265 3.68 -6.29 -0.09
CA SER A 265 2.61 -5.37 0.30
C SER A 265 1.76 -4.94 -0.90
N ASP A 266 0.47 -4.73 -0.68
CA ASP A 266 -0.46 -4.10 -1.62
C ASP A 266 -1.31 -3.10 -0.85
N ILE A 267 -1.13 -1.82 -1.15
CA ILE A 267 -1.92 -0.72 -0.58
C ILE A 267 -2.51 0.17 -1.69
N ASN A 268 -2.57 -0.37 -2.92
CA ASN A 268 -3.05 0.39 -4.07
C ASN A 268 -4.57 0.60 -3.97
N LYS A 269 -5.08 1.66 -4.62
CA LYS A 269 -6.52 1.89 -4.78
C LYS A 269 -7.16 0.66 -5.45
N GLN A 270 -8.39 0.34 -5.07
CA GLN A 270 -9.10 -0.81 -5.60
C GLN A 270 -9.47 -0.57 -7.08
N LEU A 271 -9.17 -1.56 -7.93
CA LEU A 271 -9.68 -1.65 -9.30
C LEU A 271 -10.41 -2.98 -9.52
N PRO A 272 -11.64 -2.97 -10.08
CA PRO A 272 -12.44 -1.78 -10.41
C PRO A 272 -12.92 -1.03 -9.16
N ARG A 273 -13.17 0.28 -9.29
CA ARG A 273 -13.47 1.16 -8.16
C ARG A 273 -14.85 0.89 -7.58
N PRO A 274 -15.00 0.89 -6.25
CA PRO A 274 -16.32 0.82 -5.65
C PRO A 274 -17.09 2.12 -5.90
N ARG A 275 -18.41 2.00 -6.10
CA ARG A 275 -19.28 3.17 -6.25
C ARG A 275 -19.53 3.80 -4.89
N GLN A 276 -19.22 5.09 -4.77
CA GLN A 276 -19.64 5.93 -3.65
C GLN A 276 -20.89 6.71 -4.01
N ILE A 277 -21.78 6.85 -3.04
CA ILE A 277 -22.97 7.69 -3.17
C ILE A 277 -22.93 8.68 -2.02
N LEU A 278 -22.89 9.96 -2.36
CA LEU A 278 -23.04 11.05 -1.39
C LEU A 278 -24.51 11.47 -1.37
N GLY A 279 -25.14 11.45 -0.19
CA GLY A 279 -26.56 11.76 -0.04
C GLY A 279 -26.96 13.12 -0.61
N MET A 280 -26.07 14.11 -0.59
CA MET A 280 -26.28 15.43 -1.19
C MET A 280 -26.42 15.36 -2.71
N ALA A 281 -25.63 14.52 -3.37
CA ALA A 281 -25.68 14.34 -4.82
C ALA A 281 -27.00 13.67 -5.22
N GLU A 282 -27.51 12.72 -4.41
CA GLU A 282 -28.85 12.15 -4.61
C GLU A 282 -29.97 13.18 -4.46
N ARG A 283 -29.76 14.22 -3.65
CA ARG A 283 -30.69 15.35 -3.51
C ARG A 283 -30.54 16.40 -4.63
N GLY A 284 -29.62 16.19 -5.57
CA GLY A 284 -29.34 17.10 -6.68
C GLY A 284 -28.46 18.30 -6.33
N ALA A 285 -27.79 18.28 -5.17
CA ALA A 285 -26.82 19.31 -4.81
C ALA A 285 -25.45 19.01 -5.46
N ASN A 286 -24.73 20.05 -5.84
CA ASN A 286 -23.36 19.91 -6.32
C ASN A 286 -22.40 19.89 -5.13
N GLU A 287 -21.49 18.92 -5.12
CA GLU A 287 -20.50 18.72 -4.06
C GLU A 287 -19.69 20.01 -3.83
N GLY A 288 -19.27 20.67 -4.92
CA GLY A 288 -18.51 21.93 -4.96
C GLY A 288 -19.16 23.13 -4.27
N GLU A 289 -20.47 23.08 -4.04
CA GLU A 289 -21.21 24.14 -3.35
C GLU A 289 -21.08 24.03 -1.82
N THR A 290 -20.55 22.90 -1.33
CA THR A 290 -20.47 22.59 0.11
C THR A 290 -19.02 22.50 0.59
N PHE A 291 -18.47 23.66 0.99
CA PHE A 291 -17.08 23.77 1.45
C PHE A 291 -16.65 22.69 2.47
N LEU A 292 -17.50 22.33 3.43
CA LEU A 292 -17.15 21.32 4.45
C LEU A 292 -16.99 19.92 3.83
N ILE A 293 -17.84 19.56 2.87
CA ILE A 293 -17.74 18.25 2.23
C ILE A 293 -16.53 18.22 1.31
N ALA A 294 -16.28 19.27 0.54
CA ALA A 294 -15.05 19.43 -0.25
C ALA A 294 -13.77 19.35 0.58
N LEU A 295 -13.79 19.98 1.76
CA LEU A 295 -12.69 19.89 2.70
C LEU A 295 -12.54 18.48 3.29
N GLY A 296 -13.66 17.85 3.63
CA GLY A 296 -13.70 16.49 4.19
C GLY A 296 -13.16 15.44 3.23
N ASP A 297 -13.57 15.52 1.96
CA ASP A 297 -13.11 14.66 0.88
C ASP A 297 -11.60 14.81 0.65
N MET A 298 -11.14 16.05 0.43
CA MET A 298 -9.71 16.34 0.29
C MET A 298 -8.87 15.82 1.46
N VAL A 299 -9.35 15.97 2.69
CA VAL A 299 -8.64 15.46 3.87
C VAL A 299 -8.68 13.94 3.94
N PHE A 300 -9.78 13.31 3.55
CA PHE A 300 -9.92 11.85 3.53
C PHE A 300 -8.89 11.20 2.60
N ASP A 301 -8.52 11.90 1.52
CA ASP A 301 -7.45 11.51 0.58
C ASP A 301 -6.05 11.97 0.99
N SER A 302 -5.93 12.80 2.02
CA SER A 302 -4.64 13.37 2.41
C SER A 302 -3.88 12.48 3.39
N SER A 303 -2.63 12.12 3.06
CA SER A 303 -1.71 11.54 4.04
C SER A 303 -1.14 12.59 5.01
N GLU A 304 -1.30 13.89 4.72
CA GLU A 304 -0.69 14.98 5.50
C GLU A 304 -1.34 15.18 6.88
N ILE A 305 -2.48 14.53 7.13
CA ILE A 305 -3.11 14.52 8.46
C ILE A 305 -2.51 13.47 9.41
N PHE A 306 -1.68 12.55 8.91
CA PHE A 306 -1.04 11.51 9.71
C PHE A 306 0.43 11.83 10.02
N GLY A 307 1.00 11.08 10.97
CA GLY A 307 2.42 11.12 11.29
C GLY A 307 3.25 10.12 10.50
N GLU A 308 4.55 10.10 10.75
CA GLU A 308 5.43 9.05 10.26
C GLU A 308 5.12 7.72 10.97
N PRO A 309 5.11 6.57 10.26
CA PRO A 309 5.46 6.36 8.84
C PRO A 309 4.35 6.62 7.82
N ALA A 310 3.08 6.75 8.23
CA ALA A 310 1.94 6.83 7.31
C ALA A 310 2.05 7.98 6.31
N LEU A 311 2.55 9.14 6.78
CA LEU A 311 2.80 10.33 5.97
C LEU A 311 3.75 10.06 4.79
N SER A 312 4.93 9.48 5.06
CA SER A 312 5.94 9.22 4.01
C SER A 312 5.61 8.00 3.15
N LEU A 313 4.72 7.13 3.61
CA LEU A 313 4.16 6.05 2.82
C LEU A 313 2.98 6.48 1.93
N GLY A 314 2.45 7.70 2.15
CA GLY A 314 1.28 8.17 1.42
C GLY A 314 0.00 7.40 1.77
N VAL A 315 -0.10 6.88 2.99
CA VAL A 315 -1.33 6.26 3.50
C VAL A 315 -2.31 7.38 3.85
N SER A 316 -3.54 7.27 3.36
CA SER A 316 -4.69 8.12 3.69
C SER A 316 -5.87 7.25 4.14
N CYS A 317 -7.01 7.87 4.49
CA CYS A 317 -8.22 7.10 4.78
C CYS A 317 -8.66 6.31 3.52
N ASN A 318 -8.52 6.91 2.33
CA ASN A 318 -8.88 6.30 1.05
C ASN A 318 -8.00 5.08 0.68
N THR A 319 -6.80 4.93 1.26
CA THR A 319 -5.96 3.73 1.09
C THR A 319 -6.66 2.46 1.61
N CYS A 320 -7.34 2.59 2.77
CA CYS A 320 -8.01 1.48 3.44
C CYS A 320 -9.50 1.44 3.13
N HIS A 321 -10.13 2.62 3.03
CA HIS A 321 -11.54 2.81 2.75
C HIS A 321 -11.72 3.46 1.38
N ASN A 322 -11.35 2.75 0.31
CA ASN A 322 -11.38 3.29 -1.03
C ASN A 322 -12.80 3.75 -1.43
N LYS A 323 -12.99 5.05 -1.66
CA LYS A 323 -14.29 5.70 -1.93
C LYS A 323 -15.35 5.34 -0.86
N GLY A 324 -14.92 5.28 0.40
CA GLY A 324 -15.77 4.94 1.55
C GLY A 324 -16.06 3.44 1.70
N VAL A 325 -15.51 2.58 0.84
CA VAL A 325 -15.68 1.12 0.90
C VAL A 325 -14.37 0.46 1.28
N THR A 326 -14.41 -0.66 2.01
CA THR A 326 -13.20 -1.42 2.36
C THR A 326 -12.35 -1.77 1.12
N ASN A 327 -11.02 -1.70 1.24
CA ASN A 327 -10.09 -2.14 0.20
C ASN A 327 -9.72 -3.64 0.42
N PRO A 328 -10.33 -4.58 -0.32
CA PRO A 328 -10.16 -6.02 -0.08
C PRO A 328 -8.79 -6.55 -0.50
N LYS A 329 -7.97 -5.73 -1.19
CA LYS A 329 -6.60 -6.10 -1.60
C LYS A 329 -5.55 -5.64 -0.60
N LEU A 330 -5.91 -4.72 0.31
CA LEU A 330 -5.00 -4.17 1.31
C LEU A 330 -4.28 -5.29 2.07
N PHE A 331 -2.96 -5.30 2.00
CA PHE A 331 -2.14 -6.30 2.67
C PHE A 331 -0.73 -5.76 2.93
N ILE A 332 -0.25 -5.90 4.16
CA ILE A 332 1.14 -5.59 4.52
C ILE A 332 1.71 -6.77 5.32
N PRO A 333 2.71 -7.51 4.80
CA PRO A 333 3.40 -8.56 5.53
C PRO A 333 3.85 -8.09 6.93
N GLY A 334 3.57 -8.90 7.95
CA GLY A 334 3.86 -8.56 9.34
C GLY A 334 2.76 -7.77 10.07
N LEU A 335 1.92 -7.02 9.35
CA LEU A 335 0.80 -6.25 9.91
C LEU A 335 -0.56 -6.85 9.59
N SER A 336 -0.70 -7.52 8.46
CA SER A 336 -1.91 -8.21 8.03
C SER A 336 -1.82 -9.71 8.30
N SER A 337 -2.93 -10.32 8.73
CA SER A 337 -3.10 -11.78 8.67
C SER A 337 -3.76 -12.20 7.36
N GLU A 338 -4.85 -11.51 7.00
CA GLU A 338 -5.57 -11.68 5.73
C GLU A 338 -5.61 -10.34 4.97
N LYS A 339 -6.02 -10.39 3.70
CA LYS A 339 -6.24 -9.16 2.92
C LYS A 339 -7.45 -8.39 3.45
N GLY A 340 -7.48 -7.08 3.22
CA GLY A 340 -8.56 -6.19 3.68
C GLY A 340 -8.45 -5.75 5.13
N GLY A 341 -7.36 -6.10 5.83
CA GLY A 341 -7.17 -5.78 7.24
C GLY A 341 -5.71 -5.62 7.63
N MET A 342 -5.47 -4.97 8.75
CA MET A 342 -4.14 -4.85 9.36
C MET A 342 -4.23 -4.53 10.86
N ASP A 343 -3.12 -4.76 11.54
CA ASP A 343 -2.92 -4.45 12.96
C ASP A 343 -2.41 -3.00 13.11
N VAL A 344 -3.35 -2.07 13.26
CA VAL A 344 -3.06 -0.65 13.54
C VAL A 344 -2.61 -0.41 14.99
N SER A 345 -2.76 -1.41 15.86
CA SER A 345 -2.23 -1.41 17.22
C SER A 345 -0.81 -1.99 17.32
N ASN A 346 -0.13 -2.19 16.18
CA ASN A 346 1.29 -2.51 16.13
C ASN A 346 2.16 -1.26 16.37
N SER A 347 3.40 -1.46 16.79
CA SER A 347 4.38 -0.35 16.93
C SER A 347 4.74 0.40 15.65
N PHE A 348 4.38 -0.13 14.48
CA PHE A 348 4.81 0.43 13.19
C PHE A 348 4.27 1.85 12.95
N PHE A 349 2.95 2.05 13.03
CA PHE A 349 2.34 3.35 12.76
C PHE A 349 2.43 4.29 13.95
N ALA A 350 2.16 3.77 15.15
CA ALA A 350 2.15 4.52 16.39
C ALA A 350 2.75 3.69 17.53
N GLY A 351 4.04 3.89 17.81
CA GLY A 351 4.74 3.15 18.87
C GLY A 351 4.09 3.25 20.26
N HIS A 352 3.37 4.35 20.53
CA HIS A 352 2.65 4.58 21.78
C HIS A 352 1.31 3.82 21.87
N ALA A 353 0.71 3.43 20.74
CA ALA A 353 -0.52 2.64 20.68
C ALA A 353 -0.26 1.13 20.67
N ASN A 354 1.02 0.73 20.67
CA ASN A 354 1.42 -0.67 20.63
C ASN A 354 0.90 -1.48 21.82
N ASN A 355 0.03 -2.46 21.55
CA ASN A 355 -0.54 -3.36 22.57
C ASN A 355 0.34 -4.60 22.85
N GLY A 356 1.37 -4.84 22.03
CA GLY A 356 2.28 -5.99 22.13
C GLY A 356 1.69 -7.32 21.68
N LEU A 357 0.55 -7.29 21.00
CA LEU A 357 -0.15 -8.43 20.41
C LEU A 357 -0.10 -8.32 18.88
N HIS A 358 -0.38 -9.44 18.22
CA HIS A 358 -0.67 -9.43 16.79
C HIS A 358 -2.13 -9.82 16.62
N ASP A 359 -2.96 -8.80 16.42
CA ASP A 359 -4.41 -8.90 16.38
C ASP A 359 -4.99 -8.01 15.29
N PRO A 360 -4.64 -8.28 14.02
CA PRO A 360 -5.13 -7.50 12.90
C PRO A 360 -6.65 -7.55 12.83
N LEU A 361 -7.22 -6.41 12.52
CA LEU A 361 -8.66 -6.27 12.28
C LEU A 361 -8.91 -5.99 10.81
N ASP A 362 -10.08 -6.40 10.34
CA ASP A 362 -10.60 -6.01 9.04
C ASP A 362 -10.86 -4.49 8.99
N THR A 363 -10.78 -3.95 7.79
CA THR A 363 -11.16 -2.57 7.50
C THR A 363 -12.65 -2.54 7.22
N PRO A 364 -13.49 -1.90 8.05
CA PRO A 364 -14.93 -1.90 7.83
C PRO A 364 -15.32 -1.03 6.63
N ASP A 365 -16.44 -1.37 6.00
CA ASP A 365 -17.12 -0.51 5.02
C ASP A 365 -17.74 0.70 5.73
N LEU A 366 -17.60 1.90 5.15
CA LEU A 366 -18.11 3.16 5.72
C LEU A 366 -19.43 3.60 5.08
N ARG A 367 -19.98 2.86 4.11
CA ARG A 367 -21.32 3.15 3.58
C ARG A 367 -22.37 3.13 4.68
N GLY A 368 -23.16 4.19 4.76
CA GLY A 368 -24.17 4.38 5.79
C GLY A 368 -23.61 4.58 7.20
N ILE A 369 -22.34 4.96 7.35
CA ILE A 369 -21.65 5.01 8.65
C ILE A 369 -22.41 5.78 9.73
N ARG A 370 -23.15 6.83 9.38
CA ARG A 370 -24.01 7.60 10.30
C ARG A 370 -25.07 6.76 11.03
N PHE A 371 -25.39 5.58 10.52
CA PHE A 371 -26.37 4.64 11.07
C PHE A 371 -25.74 3.47 11.82
N THR A 372 -24.42 3.42 11.98
CA THR A 372 -23.71 2.21 12.44
C THR A 372 -23.07 2.34 13.83
N ALA A 373 -23.27 3.47 14.51
CA ALA A 373 -22.77 3.67 15.87
C ALA A 373 -23.17 2.51 16.82
N PRO A 374 -22.36 2.17 17.83
CA PRO A 374 -21.06 2.75 18.19
C PRO A 374 -19.93 2.41 17.18
N TYR A 375 -18.80 3.09 17.29
CA TYR A 375 -17.69 3.01 16.34
C TYR A 375 -16.44 2.31 16.92
N GLY A 376 -15.67 1.71 16.01
CA GLY A 376 -14.61 0.75 16.29
C GLY A 376 -15.18 -0.65 16.51
N ARG A 377 -14.49 -1.72 16.10
CA ARG A 377 -15.00 -3.11 16.17
C ARG A 377 -15.46 -3.58 17.57
N ASN A 378 -15.02 -2.90 18.61
CA ASN A 378 -15.34 -3.15 20.01
C ASN A 378 -16.34 -2.15 20.62
N GLY A 379 -16.96 -1.29 19.79
CA GLY A 379 -17.99 -0.32 20.17
C GLY A 379 -17.55 0.71 21.20
N ARG A 380 -16.25 1.02 21.27
CA ARG A 380 -15.69 1.86 22.34
C ARG A 380 -16.00 3.35 22.17
N PHE A 381 -16.40 3.79 20.98
CA PHE A 381 -16.68 5.20 20.71
C PHE A 381 -18.15 5.43 20.36
N ALA A 382 -18.83 6.30 21.10
CA ALA A 382 -20.20 6.69 20.76
C ALA A 382 -20.26 7.74 19.64
N SER A 383 -19.14 8.44 19.39
CA SER A 383 -19.06 9.58 18.45
C SER A 383 -18.13 9.27 17.29
N LEU A 384 -18.59 9.51 16.06
CA LEU A 384 -17.76 9.36 14.86
C LEU A 384 -16.57 10.32 14.90
N ARG A 385 -16.78 11.53 15.44
CA ARG A 385 -15.73 12.54 15.61
C ARG A 385 -14.61 12.05 16.53
N GLU A 386 -14.98 11.42 17.64
CA GLU A 386 -13.99 10.89 18.58
C GLU A 386 -13.22 9.72 17.98
N PHE A 387 -13.92 8.83 17.27
CA PHE A 387 -13.29 7.71 16.56
C PHE A 387 -12.30 8.20 15.49
N VAL A 388 -12.71 9.12 14.61
CA VAL A 388 -11.83 9.68 13.57
C VAL A 388 -10.60 10.36 14.17
N ARG A 389 -10.78 11.13 15.26
CA ARG A 389 -9.64 11.71 15.99
C ARG A 389 -8.70 10.63 16.53
N ASN A 390 -9.26 9.54 17.11
CA ASN A 390 -8.45 8.42 17.59
C ASN A 390 -7.64 7.77 16.45
N VAL A 391 -8.23 7.57 15.27
CA VAL A 391 -7.52 7.04 14.10
C VAL A 391 -6.33 7.95 13.77
N ILE A 392 -6.57 9.26 13.65
CA ILE A 392 -5.53 10.23 13.28
C ILE A 392 -4.41 10.27 14.34
N VAL A 393 -4.76 10.52 15.59
CA VAL A 393 -3.78 10.85 16.65
C VAL A 393 -3.13 9.59 17.22
N ASN A 394 -3.94 8.57 17.53
CA ASN A 394 -3.47 7.41 18.28
C ASN A 394 -3.03 6.27 17.36
N GLU A 395 -3.76 5.99 16.28
CA GLU A 395 -3.45 4.84 15.41
C GLU A 395 -2.39 5.19 14.36
N PHE A 396 -2.42 6.41 13.83
CA PHE A 396 -1.51 6.87 12.77
C PHE A 396 -0.58 8.04 13.17
N ASN A 397 -0.45 8.30 14.48
CA ASN A 397 0.55 9.21 15.05
C ASN A 397 0.51 10.65 14.48
N GLY A 398 -0.66 11.08 14.00
CA GLY A 398 -0.90 12.42 13.48
C GLY A 398 -1.04 13.48 14.58
N PRO A 399 -0.91 14.77 14.22
CA PRO A 399 -1.18 15.86 15.15
C PRO A 399 -2.67 15.92 15.50
N GLU A 400 -3.00 16.67 16.56
CA GLU A 400 -4.40 17.03 16.82
C GLU A 400 -4.98 17.75 15.59
N PRO A 401 -6.08 17.24 15.00
CA PRO A 401 -6.64 17.85 13.80
C PRO A 401 -7.24 19.23 14.08
N ASP A 402 -7.14 20.15 13.12
CA ASP A 402 -7.87 21.43 13.18
C ASP A 402 -9.38 21.16 13.31
N PRO A 403 -10.13 21.89 14.16
CA PRO A 403 -11.57 21.68 14.30
C PRO A 403 -12.33 21.70 12.97
N MET A 404 -11.91 22.54 12.01
CA MET A 404 -12.52 22.64 10.69
C MET A 404 -12.26 21.38 9.83
N VAL A 405 -11.09 20.75 10.00
CA VAL A 405 -10.79 19.45 9.37
C VAL A 405 -11.73 18.39 9.91
N MET A 406 -11.90 18.32 11.24
CA MET A 406 -12.83 17.37 11.84
C MET A 406 -14.28 17.64 11.42
N ASP A 407 -14.70 18.90 11.34
CA ASP A 407 -16.05 19.25 10.87
C ASP A 407 -16.27 18.82 9.42
N GLY A 408 -15.27 19.04 8.56
CA GLY A 408 -15.30 18.62 7.15
C GLY A 408 -15.36 17.11 6.99
N MET A 409 -14.47 16.36 7.65
CA MET A 409 -14.45 14.89 7.59
C MET A 409 -15.78 14.29 8.05
N ILE A 410 -16.34 14.79 9.16
CA ILE A 410 -17.61 14.28 9.68
C ILE A 410 -18.78 14.65 8.77
N ALA A 411 -18.79 15.85 8.17
CA ALA A 411 -19.78 16.21 7.18
C ALA A 411 -19.72 15.28 5.96
N TYR A 412 -18.53 15.06 5.41
CA TYR A 412 -18.31 14.18 4.25
C TYR A 412 -18.70 12.73 4.53
N MET A 413 -18.18 12.14 5.62
CA MET A 413 -18.47 10.74 5.97
C MET A 413 -19.96 10.50 6.26
N ASN A 414 -20.68 11.49 6.79
CA ASN A 414 -22.12 11.38 7.00
C ASN A 414 -22.93 11.38 5.70
N GLU A 415 -22.35 11.78 4.56
CA GLU A 415 -23.00 11.67 3.26
C GLU A 415 -22.85 10.27 2.65
N PHE A 416 -22.01 9.38 3.19
CA PHE A 416 -21.84 8.04 2.61
C PHE A 416 -23.13 7.23 2.76
N GLU A 417 -23.82 6.98 1.65
CA GLU A 417 -25.06 6.23 1.63
C GLU A 417 -24.83 4.73 1.39
N PHE A 418 -25.80 3.92 1.82
CA PHE A 418 -25.90 2.54 1.35
C PHE A 418 -26.26 2.51 -0.15
N LEU A 419 -25.85 1.45 -0.84
CA LEU A 419 -26.30 1.27 -2.22
C LEU A 419 -27.83 1.04 -2.27
N PRO A 420 -28.56 1.68 -3.21
CA PRO A 420 -29.95 1.37 -3.46
C PRO A 420 -30.12 -0.12 -3.79
N ASN A 421 -31.01 -0.81 -3.07
CA ASN A 421 -31.23 -2.24 -3.27
C ASN A 421 -32.73 -2.53 -3.54
N PRO A 422 -33.16 -2.69 -4.81
CA PRO A 422 -34.56 -2.96 -5.16
C PRO A 422 -35.07 -4.34 -4.71
N LYS A 423 -34.16 -5.22 -4.25
CA LYS A 423 -34.51 -6.51 -3.66
C LYS A 423 -35.05 -6.36 -2.23
N LEU A 424 -34.88 -5.19 -1.60
CA LEU A 424 -35.37 -4.92 -0.26
C LEU A 424 -36.58 -3.97 -0.29
N LYS A 425 -37.55 -4.24 0.58
CA LYS A 425 -38.60 -3.27 0.93
C LYS A 425 -38.03 -2.24 1.90
N LYS A 426 -38.72 -1.11 2.07
CA LYS A 426 -38.40 -0.12 3.12
C LYS A 426 -38.38 -0.69 4.54
N SER A 427 -39.07 -1.82 4.77
CA SER A 427 -39.07 -2.53 6.05
C SER A 427 -37.87 -3.47 6.25
N GLY A 428 -36.95 -3.55 5.28
CA GLY A 428 -35.77 -4.44 5.31
C GLY A 428 -36.01 -5.88 4.84
N GLY A 429 -37.26 -6.33 4.72
CA GLY A 429 -37.57 -7.67 4.18
C GLY A 429 -37.45 -7.74 2.67
N LEU A 430 -37.31 -8.96 2.11
CA LEU A 430 -37.15 -9.16 0.68
C LEU A 430 -38.41 -8.80 -0.12
N ASN A 431 -38.22 -8.17 -1.28
CA ASN A 431 -39.24 -7.94 -2.29
C ASN A 431 -39.43 -9.20 -3.15
N PRO A 432 -40.53 -9.97 -3.01
CA PRO A 432 -40.69 -11.26 -3.69
C PRO A 432 -40.63 -11.15 -5.22
N GLY A 433 -41.04 -10.02 -5.80
CA GLY A 433 -41.00 -9.80 -7.24
C GLY A 433 -39.60 -9.48 -7.80
N LYS A 434 -38.56 -9.44 -6.96
CA LYS A 434 -37.19 -9.06 -7.33
C LYS A 434 -36.13 -10.05 -6.86
N VAL A 435 -36.54 -11.16 -6.23
CA VAL A 435 -35.64 -12.18 -5.66
C VAL A 435 -36.07 -13.58 -6.10
N SER A 436 -35.20 -14.57 -5.91
CA SER A 436 -35.52 -15.97 -6.17
C SER A 436 -36.31 -16.60 -5.01
N GLU A 437 -36.99 -17.71 -5.30
CA GLU A 437 -37.64 -18.51 -4.25
C GLU A 437 -36.65 -18.98 -3.18
N ALA A 438 -35.42 -19.33 -3.57
CA ALA A 438 -34.34 -19.68 -2.64
C ALA A 438 -34.07 -18.57 -1.62
N ALA A 439 -34.03 -17.30 -2.07
CA ALA A 439 -33.86 -16.16 -1.18
C ALA A 439 -35.02 -16.04 -0.16
N LEU A 440 -36.26 -16.31 -0.59
CA LEU A 440 -37.43 -16.31 0.30
C LEU A 440 -37.40 -17.47 1.29
N ARG A 441 -36.84 -18.63 0.92
CA ARG A 441 -36.59 -19.73 1.87
C ARG A 441 -35.50 -19.36 2.87
N GLY A 442 -34.41 -18.76 2.40
CA GLY A 442 -33.34 -18.22 3.22
C GLY A 442 -33.81 -17.17 4.23
N GLU A 443 -34.73 -16.28 3.83
CA GLU A 443 -35.35 -15.32 4.74
C GLU A 443 -36.04 -16.04 5.90
N ARG A 444 -36.81 -17.11 5.64
CA ARG A 444 -37.45 -17.88 6.71
C ARG A 444 -36.44 -18.51 7.67
N ILE A 445 -35.30 -18.97 7.16
CA ILE A 445 -34.20 -19.50 7.99
C ILE A 445 -33.59 -18.38 8.84
N PHE A 446 -33.39 -17.19 8.26
CA PHE A 446 -32.81 -16.02 8.94
C PHE A 446 -33.64 -15.56 10.14
N TYR A 447 -34.98 -15.66 10.05
CA TYR A 447 -35.90 -15.35 11.15
C TYR A 447 -36.12 -16.51 12.12
N ARG A 448 -35.71 -17.74 11.77
CA ARG A 448 -35.91 -18.92 12.62
C ARG A 448 -35.09 -18.81 13.90
N LYS A 449 -35.74 -19.02 15.04
CA LYS A 449 -35.07 -19.16 16.34
C LYS A 449 -34.41 -20.53 16.44
N PHE A 450 -33.17 -20.55 16.89
CA PHE A 450 -32.41 -21.78 17.12
C PHE A 450 -32.13 -21.92 18.62
N PRO A 451 -32.68 -22.95 19.31
CA PRO A 451 -32.46 -23.17 20.75
C PRO A 451 -30.98 -23.17 21.14
N GLN A 452 -30.10 -23.62 20.24
CA GLN A 452 -28.66 -23.74 20.44
C GLN A 452 -27.91 -22.41 20.27
N MET A 453 -28.51 -21.40 19.61
CA MET A 453 -27.85 -20.13 19.31
C MET A 453 -28.17 -19.10 20.39
N MET A 454 -27.18 -18.75 21.22
CA MET A 454 -27.21 -17.59 22.13
C MET A 454 -28.49 -17.47 22.98
N GLY A 455 -29.02 -18.59 23.48
CA GLY A 455 -30.25 -18.59 24.29
C GLY A 455 -31.55 -18.56 23.47
N GLY A 456 -31.58 -19.16 22.28
CA GLY A 456 -32.79 -19.28 21.46
C GLY A 456 -33.00 -18.14 20.47
N MET A 457 -31.93 -17.45 20.08
CA MET A 457 -31.96 -16.32 19.14
C MET A 457 -32.06 -16.79 17.67
N SER A 458 -32.32 -15.83 16.79
CA SER A 458 -32.25 -15.96 15.32
C SER A 458 -31.20 -14.99 14.76
N CYS A 459 -30.84 -15.13 13.48
CA CYS A 459 -29.95 -14.17 12.81
C CYS A 459 -30.55 -12.73 12.85
N ALA A 460 -31.87 -12.62 12.65
CA ALA A 460 -32.62 -11.37 12.73
C ALA A 460 -32.69 -10.75 14.14
N SER A 461 -32.25 -11.47 15.19
CA SER A 461 -32.22 -10.93 16.56
C SER A 461 -31.10 -9.90 16.76
N CYS A 462 -30.01 -10.01 15.99
CA CYS A 462 -28.90 -9.06 15.97
C CYS A 462 -28.87 -8.24 14.67
N HIS A 463 -29.09 -8.88 13.52
CA HIS A 463 -29.14 -8.20 12.22
C HIS A 463 -30.58 -7.76 11.89
N ILE A 464 -31.05 -6.73 12.59
CA ILE A 464 -32.46 -6.30 12.60
C ILE A 464 -32.85 -5.66 11.25
N PRO A 465 -33.73 -6.27 10.43
CA PRO A 465 -33.93 -5.82 9.04
C PRO A 465 -34.47 -4.40 8.89
N ASN A 466 -35.38 -3.96 9.76
CA ASN A 466 -35.94 -2.60 9.73
C ASN A 466 -35.07 -1.54 10.45
N ALA A 467 -33.86 -1.91 10.89
CA ALA A 467 -32.90 -1.04 11.56
C ALA A 467 -31.52 -1.18 10.90
N ASN A 468 -31.46 -1.09 9.57
CA ASN A 468 -30.23 -1.19 8.78
C ASN A 468 -29.40 -2.46 9.07
N PHE A 469 -30.05 -3.55 9.49
CA PHE A 469 -29.41 -4.81 9.84
C PHE A 469 -28.39 -4.71 10.99
N VAL A 470 -28.60 -3.78 11.93
CA VAL A 470 -27.79 -3.62 13.14
C VAL A 470 -28.68 -3.51 14.38
N ASP A 471 -28.19 -4.00 15.51
CA ASP A 471 -28.82 -3.85 16.83
C ASP A 471 -28.08 -2.89 17.76
N HIS A 472 -26.97 -2.31 17.27
CA HIS A 472 -26.09 -1.39 18.01
C HIS A 472 -25.49 -2.00 19.28
N LYS A 473 -25.34 -3.33 19.32
CA LYS A 473 -24.80 -4.06 20.47
C LYS A 473 -23.56 -4.87 20.09
N ARG A 474 -22.84 -5.25 21.13
CA ARG A 474 -21.68 -6.13 21.08
C ARG A 474 -22.08 -7.53 21.47
N HIS A 475 -21.62 -8.50 20.69
CA HIS A 475 -21.85 -9.92 20.95
C HIS A 475 -20.55 -10.69 20.89
N ASN A 476 -20.36 -11.61 21.83
CA ASN A 476 -19.34 -12.62 21.73
C ASN A 476 -19.95 -13.89 21.14
N ILE A 477 -19.69 -14.13 19.86
CA ILE A 477 -20.14 -15.33 19.14
C ILE A 477 -19.09 -16.47 19.19
N GLY A 478 -17.94 -16.24 19.85
CA GLY A 478 -16.82 -17.16 19.90
C GLY A 478 -15.89 -17.10 18.68
N SER A 479 -15.97 -16.03 17.88
CA SER A 479 -15.09 -15.81 16.71
C SER A 479 -13.70 -15.29 17.09
N THR A 480 -13.56 -14.65 18.25
CA THR A 480 -12.29 -14.20 18.82
C THR A 480 -11.72 -15.33 19.70
N GLY A 481 -10.98 -16.29 19.13
CA GLY A 481 -10.62 -17.54 19.83
C GLY A 481 -9.81 -17.41 21.15
N GLY A 482 -9.97 -18.40 22.05
CA GLY A 482 -9.00 -18.85 23.08
C GLY A 482 -8.79 -18.01 24.36
N GLU A 483 -8.13 -18.58 25.38
CA GLU A 483 -7.69 -17.92 26.64
C GLU A 483 -6.84 -16.65 26.42
N ASN A 484 -6.42 -16.42 25.18
CA ASN A 484 -5.65 -15.30 24.71
C ASN A 484 -6.48 -14.32 23.89
N GLN A 485 -7.62 -13.87 24.40
CA GLN A 485 -8.40 -12.81 23.77
C GLN A 485 -7.56 -11.54 23.64
N PRO A 486 -7.36 -10.96 22.44
CA PRO A 486 -6.61 -9.70 22.26
C PRO A 486 -7.29 -8.50 22.92
N PHE A 487 -8.57 -8.69 23.20
CA PHE A 487 -9.48 -7.73 23.71
C PHE A 487 -10.06 -8.32 24.99
N HIS A 488 -9.90 -7.66 26.14
CA HIS A 488 -10.84 -7.82 27.26
C HIS A 488 -12.22 -7.24 26.88
N VAL A 489 -12.68 -7.46 25.66
CA VAL A 489 -13.91 -6.89 25.12
C VAL A 489 -14.88 -8.06 25.08
N GLY A 490 -15.90 -8.01 25.93
CA GLY A 490 -16.93 -9.04 26.04
C GLY A 490 -17.79 -9.27 24.78
N GLY A 491 -17.38 -8.77 23.61
CA GLY A 491 -18.06 -8.92 22.32
C GLY A 491 -17.59 -7.91 21.27
N LEU A 492 -17.92 -8.16 20.01
CA LEU A 492 -17.70 -7.25 18.88
C LEU A 492 -19.05 -6.71 18.40
N ASP A 493 -19.05 -5.51 17.81
CA ASP A 493 -20.28 -4.92 17.27
C ASP A 493 -20.84 -5.75 16.12
N THR A 494 -22.17 -5.89 16.09
CA THR A 494 -22.89 -6.48 14.95
C THR A 494 -22.70 -5.60 13.70
N PRO A 495 -22.01 -6.07 12.64
CA PRO A 495 -21.89 -5.31 11.41
C PRO A 495 -23.23 -5.26 10.67
N THR A 496 -23.49 -4.20 9.91
CA THR A 496 -24.61 -4.19 8.95
C THR A 496 -24.39 -5.25 7.87
N LEU A 497 -25.48 -5.85 7.40
CA LEU A 497 -25.44 -6.74 6.22
C LEU A 497 -25.59 -5.97 4.91
N LEU A 498 -26.00 -4.69 4.94
CA LEU A 498 -26.19 -3.90 3.74
C LEU A 498 -24.87 -3.71 3.01
N SER A 499 -24.89 -3.89 1.69
CA SER A 499 -23.71 -3.79 0.82
C SER A 499 -22.56 -4.78 1.10
N SER A 500 -22.73 -5.73 2.03
CA SER A 500 -21.69 -6.71 2.42
C SER A 500 -21.26 -7.67 1.30
N LYS A 501 -22.03 -7.78 0.22
CA LYS A 501 -21.64 -8.58 -0.95
C LYS A 501 -20.35 -8.09 -1.62
N PHE A 502 -19.96 -6.83 -1.37
CA PHE A 502 -18.79 -6.18 -1.97
C PHE A 502 -17.58 -6.09 -1.04
N THR A 503 -17.65 -6.64 0.17
CA THR A 503 -16.69 -6.34 1.25
C THR A 503 -15.93 -7.58 1.74
N ALA A 504 -15.81 -8.62 0.91
CA ALA A 504 -15.03 -9.80 1.28
C ALA A 504 -13.54 -9.43 1.46
N PRO A 505 -12.80 -10.10 2.36
CA PRO A 505 -13.25 -11.20 3.22
C PRO A 505 -14.06 -10.74 4.43
N TYR A 506 -14.63 -11.69 5.16
CA TYR A 506 -15.59 -11.48 6.25
C TYR A 506 -15.02 -11.86 7.60
N PHE A 507 -15.76 -11.45 8.64
CA PHE A 507 -15.38 -11.40 10.06
C PHE A 507 -14.38 -10.30 10.38
N HIS A 508 -14.33 -9.98 11.68
CA HIS A 508 -13.48 -8.93 12.25
C HIS A 508 -11.98 -9.08 11.95
N ASP A 509 -11.52 -10.23 11.47
CA ASP A 509 -10.14 -10.58 11.18
C ASP A 509 -9.93 -11.01 9.72
N GLY A 510 -10.99 -10.97 8.89
CA GLY A 510 -10.94 -11.42 7.49
C GLY A 510 -10.82 -12.94 7.31
N SER A 511 -11.03 -13.75 8.35
CA SER A 511 -10.79 -15.20 8.32
C SER A 511 -11.73 -15.99 7.39
N LEU A 512 -12.85 -15.42 6.95
CA LEU A 512 -13.84 -16.11 6.12
C LEU A 512 -13.96 -15.49 4.72
N PRO A 513 -13.64 -16.21 3.64
CA PRO A 513 -13.53 -15.60 2.31
C PRO A 513 -14.88 -15.33 1.61
N THR A 514 -15.98 -15.92 2.09
CA THR A 514 -17.31 -15.82 1.43
C THR A 514 -18.45 -15.76 2.45
N LEU A 515 -19.59 -15.16 2.07
CA LEU A 515 -20.83 -15.17 2.88
C LEU A 515 -21.35 -16.60 3.12
N ARG A 516 -21.09 -17.51 2.18
CA ARG A 516 -21.36 -18.94 2.37
C ARG A 516 -20.54 -19.52 3.52
N ALA A 517 -19.24 -19.20 3.57
CA ALA A 517 -18.36 -19.64 4.66
C ALA A 517 -18.82 -19.08 6.03
N VAL A 518 -19.36 -17.87 6.07
CA VAL A 518 -20.01 -17.29 7.27
C VAL A 518 -21.21 -18.14 7.69
N SER A 519 -22.12 -18.45 6.76
CA SER A 519 -23.31 -19.27 7.04
C SER A 519 -22.93 -20.68 7.55
N GLU A 520 -21.94 -21.30 6.93
CA GLU A 520 -21.40 -22.58 7.38
C GLU A 520 -20.74 -22.50 8.77
N TRP A 521 -20.00 -21.42 9.04
CA TRP A 521 -19.36 -21.21 10.33
C TRP A 521 -20.41 -21.15 11.44
N PHE A 522 -21.50 -20.39 11.26
CA PHE A 522 -22.61 -20.34 12.24
C PHE A 522 -23.28 -21.71 12.42
N ASN A 523 -23.51 -22.44 11.31
CA ASN A 523 -24.08 -23.78 11.39
C ASN A 523 -23.21 -24.74 12.22
N ARG A 524 -21.89 -24.70 12.03
CA ARG A 524 -20.93 -25.52 12.79
C ARG A 524 -20.80 -25.07 14.24
N GLN A 525 -20.56 -23.78 14.46
CA GLN A 525 -20.28 -23.19 15.78
C GLN A 525 -21.44 -23.42 16.75
N PHE A 526 -22.67 -23.21 16.30
CA PHE A 526 -23.87 -23.34 17.13
C PHE A 526 -24.62 -24.66 16.91
N LYS A 527 -24.09 -25.57 16.06
CA LYS A 527 -24.71 -26.88 15.76
C LYS A 527 -26.18 -26.75 15.33
N LEU A 528 -26.44 -25.85 14.38
CA LEU A 528 -27.81 -25.46 14.00
C LEU A 528 -28.57 -26.56 13.24
N GLY A 529 -27.87 -27.55 12.70
CA GLY A 529 -28.46 -28.66 11.96
C GLY A 529 -28.98 -28.27 10.58
N LEU A 530 -28.47 -27.17 10.00
CA LEU A 530 -28.82 -26.77 8.63
C LEU A 530 -28.27 -27.79 7.63
N SER A 531 -29.12 -28.22 6.70
CA SER A 531 -28.69 -29.00 5.53
C SER A 531 -27.84 -28.16 4.57
N ARG A 532 -27.27 -28.79 3.54
CA ARG A 532 -26.54 -28.03 2.50
C ARG A 532 -27.47 -27.06 1.77
N GLU A 533 -28.69 -27.49 1.45
CA GLU A 533 -29.69 -26.65 0.80
C GLU A 533 -30.12 -25.47 1.68
N ASP A 534 -30.30 -25.69 2.99
CA ASP A 534 -30.59 -24.60 3.93
C ASP A 534 -29.48 -23.53 3.98
N ILE A 535 -28.21 -23.97 3.93
CA ILE A 535 -27.05 -23.07 3.91
C ILE A 535 -27.01 -22.28 2.59
N ASP A 536 -27.28 -22.95 1.47
CA ASP A 536 -27.31 -22.30 0.17
C ASP A 536 -28.45 -21.27 0.09
N ASP A 537 -29.66 -21.62 0.57
CA ASP A 537 -30.79 -20.70 0.65
C ASP A 537 -30.50 -19.50 1.57
N LEU A 538 -29.94 -19.73 2.76
CA LEU A 538 -29.54 -18.67 3.69
C LEU A 538 -28.47 -17.76 3.06
N THR A 539 -27.51 -18.33 2.34
CA THR A 539 -26.46 -17.57 1.65
C THR A 539 -27.07 -16.66 0.58
N VAL A 540 -27.99 -17.18 -0.24
CA VAL A 540 -28.70 -16.38 -1.25
C VAL A 540 -29.49 -15.23 -0.61
N TYR A 541 -30.11 -15.45 0.56
CA TYR A 541 -30.75 -14.37 1.31
C TYR A 541 -29.75 -13.29 1.75
N VAL A 542 -28.64 -13.67 2.39
CA VAL A 542 -27.64 -12.71 2.89
C VAL A 542 -27.00 -11.95 1.73
N GLU A 543 -26.71 -12.61 0.61
CA GLU A 543 -26.24 -11.96 -0.62
C GLU A 543 -27.27 -11.00 -1.21
N ALA A 544 -28.57 -11.34 -1.16
CA ALA A 544 -29.63 -10.45 -1.63
C ALA A 544 -29.78 -9.20 -0.75
N VAL A 545 -29.62 -9.34 0.56
CA VAL A 545 -29.57 -8.21 1.52
C VAL A 545 -28.33 -7.35 1.29
N GLY A 546 -27.17 -7.98 1.13
CA GLY A 546 -25.89 -7.30 0.93
C GLY A 546 -25.64 -6.79 -0.48
N ASP A 547 -26.58 -6.93 -1.41
CA ASP A 547 -26.46 -6.44 -2.78
C ASP A 547 -26.77 -4.94 -2.89
N GLY A 548 -26.55 -4.39 -4.09
CA GLY A 548 -26.89 -3.02 -4.43
C GLY A 548 -26.76 -2.73 -5.92
N VAL A 549 -27.42 -1.66 -6.39
CA VAL A 549 -27.38 -1.23 -7.80
C VAL A 549 -26.02 -0.59 -8.11
N GLN A 550 -25.33 -1.14 -9.12
CA GLN A 550 -24.00 -0.67 -9.59
C GLN A 550 -23.02 -0.48 -8.43
N GLY A 551 -22.71 -1.54 -7.68
CA GLY A 551 -21.80 -1.43 -6.53
C GLY A 551 -20.34 -1.11 -6.88
N ILE A 552 -20.03 -1.08 -8.18
CA ILE A 552 -18.74 -0.75 -8.78
C ILE A 552 -19.00 0.33 -9.83
N GLU A 553 -18.07 1.28 -9.98
CA GLU A 553 -18.15 2.31 -11.01
C GLU A 553 -18.03 1.70 -12.42
N ASP A 554 -18.87 2.16 -13.35
CA ASP A 554 -18.88 1.70 -14.74
C ASP A 554 -17.73 2.33 -15.58
N THR A 555 -16.99 3.28 -15.00
CA THR A 555 -15.90 4.00 -15.66
C THR A 555 -14.64 3.14 -15.72
N VAL A 556 -14.29 2.70 -16.94
CA VAL A 556 -12.96 2.11 -17.22
C VAL A 556 -11.87 3.20 -17.23
N TYR A 557 -12.28 4.47 -17.39
CA TYR A 557 -11.40 5.65 -17.44
C TYR A 557 -11.34 6.32 -16.07
N THR A 558 -10.23 6.12 -15.37
CA THR A 558 -10.01 6.67 -14.02
C THR A 558 -9.54 8.12 -14.01
N LEU A 559 -9.11 8.67 -15.15
CA LEU A 559 -8.45 9.96 -15.22
C LEU A 559 -9.43 11.13 -15.07
N GLU A 560 -10.54 11.15 -15.82
CA GLU A 560 -11.52 12.24 -15.73
C GLU A 560 -12.05 12.41 -14.30
N ALA A 561 -12.51 11.31 -13.69
CA ALA A 561 -13.09 11.32 -12.35
C ALA A 561 -12.09 11.82 -11.28
N GLU A 562 -10.81 11.44 -11.39
CA GLU A 562 -9.77 11.91 -10.45
C GLU A 562 -9.42 13.38 -10.66
N LEU A 563 -9.39 13.85 -11.91
CA LEU A 563 -9.13 15.26 -12.19
C LEU A 563 -10.29 16.17 -11.75
N GLU A 564 -11.52 15.68 -11.87
CA GLU A 564 -12.71 16.34 -11.33
C GLU A 564 -12.62 16.44 -9.80
N GLU A 565 -12.22 15.37 -9.12
CA GLU A 565 -11.97 15.34 -7.68
C GLU A 565 -10.87 16.33 -7.25
N PHE A 566 -9.79 16.48 -8.02
CA PHE A 566 -8.76 17.49 -7.71
C PHE A 566 -9.26 18.92 -7.87
N GLN A 567 -10.09 19.17 -8.89
CA GLN A 567 -10.73 20.46 -9.05
C GLN A 567 -11.68 20.74 -7.89
N PHE A 568 -12.38 19.71 -7.41
CA PHE A 568 -13.22 19.78 -6.23
C PHE A 568 -12.41 20.11 -4.97
N PHE A 569 -11.25 19.48 -4.75
CA PHE A 569 -10.36 19.80 -3.63
C PHE A 569 -9.90 21.26 -3.67
N LEU A 570 -9.48 21.74 -4.84
CA LEU A 570 -9.02 23.12 -5.03
C LEU A 570 -10.12 24.17 -4.82
N SER A 571 -11.39 23.80 -4.93
CA SER A 571 -12.51 24.71 -4.61
C SER A 571 -12.49 25.20 -3.15
N THR A 572 -11.84 24.45 -2.25
CA THR A 572 -11.69 24.84 -0.84
C THR A 572 -10.72 26.02 -0.65
N TYR A 573 -9.83 26.27 -1.61
CA TYR A 573 -8.71 27.22 -1.48
C TYR A 573 -9.14 28.62 -1.06
N GLU A 574 -10.11 29.21 -1.77
CA GLU A 574 -10.55 30.59 -1.50
C GLU A 574 -11.11 30.75 -0.08
N ARG A 575 -11.83 29.74 0.39
CA ARG A 575 -12.40 29.75 1.75
C ARG A 575 -11.32 29.56 2.81
N LEU A 576 -10.34 28.68 2.58
CA LEU A 576 -9.18 28.51 3.46
C LEU A 576 -8.36 29.81 3.56
N LYS A 577 -8.17 30.49 2.42
CA LYS A 577 -7.49 31.78 2.31
C LYS A 577 -8.23 32.87 3.10
N GLN A 578 -9.54 33.01 2.91
CA GLN A 578 -10.40 33.94 3.68
C GLN A 578 -10.33 33.69 5.19
N ARG A 579 -10.26 32.42 5.60
CA ARG A 579 -10.14 32.00 7.01
C ARG A 579 -8.71 32.04 7.54
N LYS A 580 -7.73 32.44 6.73
CA LYS A 580 -6.31 32.53 7.08
C LYS A 580 -5.71 31.19 7.55
N LYS A 581 -6.18 30.07 6.99
CA LYS A 581 -5.74 28.71 7.34
C LYS A 581 -4.54 28.28 6.49
N LYS A 582 -3.36 28.87 6.75
CA LYS A 582 -2.15 28.66 5.92
C LYS A 582 -1.71 27.20 5.89
N GLU A 583 -1.76 26.51 7.01
CA GLU A 583 -1.34 25.12 7.16
C GLU A 583 -2.24 24.19 6.34
N LEU A 584 -3.56 24.45 6.33
CA LEU A 584 -4.50 23.67 5.53
C LEU A 584 -4.37 23.92 4.03
N ILE A 585 -3.98 25.14 3.61
CA ILE A 585 -3.63 25.39 2.20
C ILE A 585 -2.39 24.57 1.81
N THR A 586 -1.41 24.43 2.71
CA THR A 586 -0.26 23.56 2.48
C THR A 586 -0.70 22.09 2.32
N VAL A 587 -1.58 21.61 3.19
CA VAL A 587 -2.16 20.26 3.09
C VAL A 587 -2.88 20.07 1.75
N LEU A 588 -3.75 21.01 1.36
CA LEU A 588 -4.46 20.99 0.08
C LEU A 588 -3.49 20.86 -1.10
N LEU A 589 -2.52 21.78 -1.21
CA LEU A 589 -1.62 21.82 -2.35
C LEU A 589 -0.72 20.58 -2.43
N LYS A 590 -0.25 20.07 -1.28
CA LYS A 590 0.52 18.83 -1.24
C LYS A 590 -0.30 17.61 -1.62
N THR A 591 -1.56 17.54 -1.17
CA THR A 591 -2.47 16.42 -1.47
C THR A 591 -2.74 16.34 -2.96
N VAL A 592 -3.19 17.45 -3.56
CA VAL A 592 -3.49 17.50 -5.00
C VAL A 592 -2.24 17.24 -5.85
N ALA A 593 -1.08 17.80 -5.47
CA ALA A 593 0.17 17.55 -6.18
C ALA A 593 0.59 16.07 -6.12
N ARG A 594 0.45 15.42 -4.96
CA ARG A 594 0.79 14.01 -4.76
C ARG A 594 -0.15 13.09 -5.52
N GLU A 595 -1.46 13.31 -5.45
CA GLU A 595 -2.43 12.53 -6.19
C GLU A 595 -2.22 12.70 -7.71
N MET A 596 -2.01 13.94 -8.19
CA MET A 596 -1.66 14.17 -9.60
C MET A 596 -0.41 13.38 -10.04
N GLN A 597 0.64 13.37 -9.21
CA GLN A 597 1.85 12.58 -9.47
C GLN A 597 1.55 11.09 -9.57
N ALA A 598 0.70 10.56 -8.69
CA ALA A 598 0.30 9.16 -8.71
C ALA A 598 -0.47 8.82 -9.99
N HIS A 599 -1.46 9.63 -10.38
CA HIS A 599 -2.33 9.35 -11.52
C HIS A 599 -1.62 9.42 -12.89
N LYS A 600 -0.53 10.19 -13.00
CA LYS A 600 0.29 10.23 -14.23
C LYS A 600 0.83 8.85 -14.63
N TRP A 601 0.97 7.92 -13.70
CA TRP A 601 1.43 6.55 -13.99
C TRP A 601 0.31 5.62 -14.45
N ASP A 602 -0.92 5.89 -14.05
CA ASP A 602 -2.11 5.10 -14.39
C ASP A 602 -2.72 5.50 -15.74
N VAL A 603 -2.25 6.62 -16.30
CA VAL A 603 -2.70 7.13 -17.59
C VAL A 603 -2.27 6.18 -18.70
N GLN A 604 -3.26 5.49 -19.27
CA GLN A 604 -3.05 4.57 -20.39
C GLN A 604 -2.65 5.31 -21.67
N ASP A 605 -3.14 6.53 -21.87
CA ASP A 605 -2.82 7.37 -23.04
C ASP A 605 -1.70 8.37 -22.76
N LYS A 606 -0.51 8.06 -23.28
CA LYS A 606 0.68 8.89 -23.14
C LYS A 606 0.53 10.30 -23.74
N GLU A 607 -0.45 10.54 -24.61
CA GLU A 607 -0.72 11.87 -25.16
C GLU A 607 -1.22 12.88 -24.12
N ASN A 608 -1.71 12.41 -22.97
CA ASN A 608 -2.16 13.25 -21.87
C ASN A 608 -1.02 13.62 -20.90
N LEU A 609 0.11 12.90 -20.91
CA LEU A 609 1.24 13.14 -20.02
C LEU A 609 1.78 14.58 -20.06
N PRO A 610 1.95 15.23 -21.23
CA PRO A 610 2.43 16.62 -21.27
C PRO A 610 1.51 17.59 -20.52
N ILE A 611 0.19 17.41 -20.65
CA ILE A 611 -0.81 18.25 -19.98
C ILE A 611 -0.75 18.02 -18.47
N LEU A 612 -0.70 16.76 -18.04
CA LEU A 612 -0.61 16.41 -16.62
C LEU A 612 0.70 16.87 -15.98
N ASN A 613 1.82 16.80 -16.71
CA ASN A 613 3.11 17.38 -16.29
C ASN A 613 2.99 18.88 -16.04
N GLU A 614 2.36 19.62 -16.96
CA GLU A 614 2.21 21.07 -16.82
C GLU A 614 1.28 21.42 -15.63
N MET A 615 0.19 20.69 -15.46
CA MET A 615 -0.72 20.84 -14.33
C MET A 615 -0.02 20.60 -12.98
N GLU A 616 0.75 19.51 -12.87
CA GLU A 616 1.57 19.21 -11.69
C GLU A 616 2.59 20.31 -11.40
N GLU A 617 3.25 20.84 -12.45
CA GLU A 617 4.19 21.95 -12.30
C GLU A 617 3.52 23.18 -11.71
N LYS A 618 2.30 23.53 -12.17
CA LYS A 618 1.55 24.67 -11.59
C LYS A 618 1.24 24.46 -10.12
N LEU A 619 0.85 23.26 -9.71
CA LEU A 619 0.61 22.93 -8.30
C LEU A 619 1.90 23.03 -7.47
N SER A 620 3.02 22.55 -8.01
CA SER A 620 4.34 22.64 -7.37
C SER A 620 4.84 24.08 -7.24
N GLU A 621 4.59 24.92 -8.24
CA GLU A 621 4.85 26.36 -8.20
C GLU A 621 3.95 27.06 -7.17
N ALA A 622 2.66 26.72 -7.12
CA ALA A 622 1.72 27.24 -6.13
C ALA A 622 2.15 26.90 -4.71
N LEU A 623 2.56 25.66 -4.46
CA LEU A 623 3.05 25.22 -3.15
C LEU A 623 4.31 25.98 -2.73
N ARG A 624 5.29 26.14 -3.63
CA ARG A 624 6.50 26.93 -3.35
C ARG A 624 6.18 28.39 -3.05
N ALA A 625 5.29 29.01 -3.82
CA ALA A 625 4.84 30.38 -3.60
C ALA A 625 4.13 30.54 -2.25
N HIS A 626 3.24 29.60 -1.92
CA HIS A 626 2.51 29.60 -0.64
C HIS A 626 3.44 29.47 0.56
N LEU A 627 4.42 28.56 0.49
CA LEU A 627 5.45 28.40 1.52
C LEU A 627 6.34 29.66 1.65
N ALA A 628 6.57 30.39 0.56
CA ALA A 628 7.24 31.69 0.56
C ALA A 628 6.32 32.86 0.97
N SER A 629 5.05 32.59 1.34
CA SER A 629 4.02 33.60 1.63
C SER A 629 3.72 34.58 0.47
N ASP A 630 3.99 34.19 -0.78
CA ASP A 630 3.59 34.94 -1.97
C ASP A 630 2.18 34.54 -2.42
N VAL A 631 1.19 35.20 -1.82
CA VAL A 631 -0.24 34.93 -2.08
C VAL A 631 -0.60 35.22 -3.54
N LYS A 632 -0.06 36.29 -4.12
CA LYS A 632 -0.38 36.68 -5.51
C LYS A 632 0.09 35.63 -6.50
N LEU A 633 1.32 35.14 -6.34
CA LEU A 633 1.83 34.08 -7.19
C LEU A 633 1.07 32.77 -6.95
N THR A 634 0.71 32.45 -5.70
CA THR A 634 -0.12 31.27 -5.38
C THR A 634 -1.46 31.31 -6.12
N ASP A 635 -2.20 32.43 -6.03
CA ASP A 635 -3.47 32.65 -6.74
C ASP A 635 -3.30 32.47 -8.26
N GLN A 636 -2.25 33.06 -8.83
CA GLN A 636 -1.96 32.96 -10.27
C GLN A 636 -1.73 31.53 -10.72
N LYS A 637 -1.02 30.71 -9.93
CA LYS A 637 -0.70 29.33 -10.28
C LYS A 637 -1.90 28.39 -10.15
N ILE A 638 -2.74 28.58 -9.12
CA ILE A 638 -4.00 27.82 -8.97
C ILE A 638 -4.99 28.17 -10.10
N ALA A 639 -5.08 29.45 -10.47
CA ALA A 639 -5.89 29.87 -11.61
C ALA A 639 -5.37 29.28 -12.94
N ALA A 640 -4.04 29.26 -13.13
CA ALA A 640 -3.42 28.65 -14.31
C ALA A 640 -3.70 27.14 -14.38
N TYR A 641 -3.61 26.42 -13.26
CA TYR A 641 -4.03 25.01 -13.18
C TYR A 641 -5.49 24.83 -13.61
N SER A 642 -6.40 25.63 -13.05
CA SER A 642 -7.84 25.51 -13.34
C SER A 642 -8.14 25.78 -14.82
N ALA A 643 -7.47 26.76 -15.41
CA ALA A 643 -7.59 27.07 -16.83
C ALA A 643 -7.06 25.94 -17.73
N LEU A 644 -5.96 25.29 -17.34
CA LEU A 644 -5.43 24.11 -18.05
C LEU A 644 -6.41 22.94 -17.99
N TYR A 645 -6.99 22.66 -16.81
CA TYR A 645 -8.01 21.63 -16.67
C TYR A 645 -9.22 21.90 -17.58
N GLN A 646 -9.82 23.09 -17.47
CA GLN A 646 -11.00 23.46 -18.26
C GLN A 646 -10.74 23.40 -19.78
N LYS A 647 -9.57 23.88 -20.24
CA LYS A 647 -9.21 23.87 -21.66
C LYS A 647 -9.09 22.45 -22.22
N ASN A 648 -8.69 21.49 -21.40
CA ASN A 648 -8.41 20.12 -21.84
C ASN A 648 -9.47 19.12 -21.35
N GLN A 649 -10.56 19.58 -20.73
CA GLN A 649 -11.54 18.70 -20.08
C GLN A 649 -12.05 17.62 -21.04
N ASP A 650 -12.50 17.99 -22.23
CA ASP A 650 -13.00 17.05 -23.26
C ASP A 650 -11.96 16.03 -23.76
N LYS A 651 -10.67 16.37 -23.67
CA LYS A 651 -9.57 15.45 -24.03
C LYS A 651 -9.24 14.48 -22.88
N LEU A 652 -9.55 14.89 -21.65
CA LEU A 652 -9.27 14.14 -20.44
C LEU A 652 -10.43 13.21 -20.05
N LYS A 653 -11.63 13.42 -20.63
CA LYS A 653 -12.73 12.44 -20.70
C LYS A 653 -12.40 11.34 -21.70
#